data_AF-A0ABD1Z4L4-F1
#
_entry.id   AF-A0ABD1Z4L4-F1
#
_cell.length_a   1.000
_cell.length_b   1.000
_cell.length_c   1.000
_cell.angle_alpha   90.00
_cell.angle_beta   90.00
_cell.angle_gamma   90.00
#
_symmetry.space_group_name_H-M   'P 1'
#
loop_
_entity.id
_entity.type
_entity.pdbx_description
1 polymer ?
#
loop_
_entity_poly.entity_id
_entity_poly.type
_entity_poly.pdbx_seq_one_letter_code
_entity_poly.pdbx_strand_id
1 'polypeptide(L)'
;MLFPARFYENRRTPLIFPRGTLGIAGCLKQLNFTSPVKPQGLNVSSGHSLAGHAASWTSAWRISSNSLSAVSFRVEASRTTVSQERSSCGYDQLKWGDYKISKSLSSSSVSRESFQRTQKQHLWQVGSPRGSASISESRELGGTMGSGEEVPLRSYQIVVAASRNLGIGKDGQLPWKLPTDMRFFADVTSQTRSPSKRNAVIMGRLSWDSLPRKFRPLKGRLNMIISRSLTEEGLGDSTLVCNSVHSALTLLASPQYASPIETVFIIGGGQILRETMLAPLCDAIHITEIGADIECDTFCPPVDRSLFTPWYASTPVVENNLRYSFVTYVRRGSIQQQKSAGGVNGAGENNDCKPKEVKDVVSLLPPMILPRHDEYQYLNLIRDILQNGAVKGDRTNTGTISKFGCQMRFNLRGSFPLLTTKRVHWRGVVEELLWFISGSTNAKVLQDKDVHIWDGNSTKKYLNSIGLTEREEGDLGPIYGFQWRHFGAKYTDMHANYSGQGFDQLADVIHKIRTSPDDRRIMLSAWNPADLHLMALPPCHMFAQFYVANGELSCQMYQRSCDMGLGVPYNIASYSLLTCIIAHICDLVPGDFIHVLGDAHVYSTHVEPLEQQLKNTPKPFPVLNIKSTKRDIDSFTADDFELLGYQSCGRIPMKMAV
;
A
#
# COMPACT_ATOMS: atom_id res chain seq x y z
N MET A 1 -26.81 -40.07 23.46
CA MET A 1 -27.39 -39.24 24.53
C MET A 1 -26.34 -38.21 24.95
N LEU A 2 -26.65 -36.98 25.36
CA LEU A 2 -27.69 -36.03 24.94
C LEU A 2 -27.40 -34.69 25.67
N PHE A 3 -27.37 -33.57 24.94
CA PHE A 3 -27.53 -32.22 25.51
C PHE A 3 -28.96 -32.09 26.13
N PRO A 4 -29.21 -31.25 27.16
CA PRO A 4 -29.40 -29.80 26.95
C PRO A 4 -28.91 -28.92 28.16
N ALA A 5 -28.82 -27.59 28.17
CA ALA A 5 -29.45 -26.47 27.45
C ALA A 5 -30.86 -26.04 27.95
N ARG A 6 -31.01 -24.76 28.34
CA ARG A 6 -32.28 -23.99 28.43
C ARG A 6 -31.96 -22.54 28.01
N PHE A 7 -32.66 -21.83 27.13
CA PHE A 7 -34.08 -21.65 26.74
C PHE A 7 -34.91 -20.67 27.58
N TYR A 8 -35.26 -19.54 26.93
CA TYR A 8 -36.57 -18.86 26.84
C TYR A 8 -36.42 -17.81 25.72
N GLU A 9 -36.93 -17.97 24.49
CA GLU A 9 -38.35 -17.85 24.04
C GLU A 9 -39.02 -16.52 24.43
N ASN A 10 -39.37 -15.59 23.51
CA ASN A 10 -40.22 -15.60 22.29
C ASN A 10 -41.65 -15.08 22.55
N ARG A 11 -42.03 -13.93 21.94
CA ARG A 11 -43.38 -13.61 21.43
C ARG A 11 -43.26 -12.69 20.20
N ARG A 12 -44.28 -12.67 19.33
CA ARG A 12 -44.24 -12.05 17.99
C ARG A 12 -45.39 -11.06 17.74
N THR A 13 -45.14 -10.09 16.85
CA THR A 13 -46.09 -9.46 15.86
C THR A 13 -47.32 -8.66 16.35
N PRO A 14 -47.96 -7.79 15.51
CA PRO A 14 -47.53 -7.17 14.23
C PRO A 14 -47.81 -5.63 14.07
N LEU A 15 -47.21 -5.05 13.01
CA LEU A 15 -47.68 -3.97 12.09
C LEU A 15 -48.71 -2.89 12.53
N ILE A 16 -48.42 -1.61 12.24
CA ILE A 16 -49.14 -0.74 11.26
C ILE A 16 -48.49 0.67 11.19
N PHE A 17 -48.48 1.31 10.01
CA PHE A 17 -48.13 2.73 9.79
C PHE A 17 -49.40 3.59 9.61
N PRO A 18 -49.34 4.90 9.92
CA PRO A 18 -49.80 5.87 8.91
C PRO A 18 -48.82 7.04 8.68
N ARG A 19 -49.11 7.83 7.63
CA ARG A 19 -48.37 9.04 7.20
C ARG A 19 -48.84 10.28 7.98
N GLY A 20 -47.96 11.28 8.12
CA GLY A 20 -48.28 12.64 8.60
C GLY A 20 -47.16 13.63 8.27
N THR A 21 -47.49 14.90 8.03
CA THR A 21 -46.59 15.89 7.42
C THR A 21 -46.65 17.25 8.14
N LEU A 22 -45.58 18.05 8.03
CA LEU A 22 -45.48 19.50 8.36
C LEU A 22 -45.51 19.92 9.84
N GLY A 23 -44.76 20.99 10.15
CA GLY A 23 -44.73 21.68 11.44
C GLY A 23 -43.39 22.34 11.74
N ILE A 24 -43.29 23.67 11.66
CA ILE A 24 -42.09 24.47 11.97
C ILE A 24 -42.43 25.54 13.02
N ALA A 25 -41.48 25.79 13.95
CA ALA A 25 -41.41 26.88 14.93
C ALA A 25 -42.41 26.90 16.11
N GLY A 26 -41.99 27.48 17.25
CA GLY A 26 -42.88 27.76 18.40
C GLY A 26 -42.21 27.87 19.78
N CYS A 27 -41.66 29.05 20.10
CA CYS A 27 -41.17 29.56 21.40
C CYS A 27 -41.37 28.77 22.73
N LEU A 28 -40.27 28.66 23.48
CA LEU A 28 -40.06 29.16 24.86
C LEU A 28 -41.26 29.22 25.84
N LYS A 29 -41.08 28.56 27.00
CA LYS A 29 -41.37 29.16 28.33
C LYS A 29 -40.54 28.53 29.44
N GLN A 30 -40.10 29.35 30.40
CA GLN A 30 -39.50 28.94 31.68
C GLN A 30 -40.60 28.65 32.72
N LEU A 31 -40.22 27.99 33.83
CA LEU A 31 -40.61 28.21 35.24
C LEU A 31 -40.04 27.00 36.03
N ASN A 32 -38.93 27.15 36.75
CA ASN A 32 -38.77 27.64 38.13
C ASN A 32 -38.80 26.51 39.19
N PHE A 33 -37.62 26.20 39.74
CA PHE A 33 -37.46 25.43 40.98
C PHE A 33 -37.73 26.33 42.21
N THR A 34 -38.34 25.79 43.26
CA THR A 34 -38.31 26.39 44.60
C THR A 34 -38.15 25.34 45.70
N SER A 35 -37.33 25.69 46.68
CA SER A 35 -36.92 24.98 47.91
C SER A 35 -38.03 25.05 48.99
N PRO A 36 -37.80 24.84 50.33
CA PRO A 36 -36.60 24.44 51.09
C PRO A 36 -36.83 23.46 52.29
N VAL A 37 -35.77 23.29 53.11
CA VAL A 37 -35.72 23.19 54.61
C VAL A 37 -34.98 21.95 55.19
N LYS A 38 -34.29 22.18 56.32
CA LYS A 38 -33.37 21.33 57.14
C LYS A 38 -34.11 20.89 58.45
N PRO A 39 -33.53 20.46 59.62
CA PRO A 39 -32.11 20.32 60.06
C PRO A 39 -31.76 19.12 61.00
N GLN A 40 -30.63 19.26 61.72
CA GLN A 40 -30.02 18.42 62.79
C GLN A 40 -28.99 17.36 62.32
N GLY A 41 -27.82 17.19 62.98
CA GLY A 41 -27.18 18.00 64.04
C GLY A 41 -25.92 17.37 64.68
N LEU A 42 -25.07 18.20 65.32
CA LEU A 42 -23.84 17.87 66.12
C LEU A 42 -22.60 17.43 65.29
N ASN A 43 -21.36 17.96 65.45
CA ASN A 43 -20.46 18.28 66.59
C ASN A 43 -19.67 17.04 67.08
N VAL A 44 -18.34 17.06 67.37
CA VAL A 44 -17.28 18.11 67.47
C VAL A 44 -15.98 17.59 66.76
N SER A 45 -14.76 18.16 66.73
CA SER A 45 -14.07 19.20 67.54
C SER A 45 -12.91 19.94 66.80
N SER A 46 -12.47 21.04 67.43
CA SER A 46 -11.22 21.83 67.39
C SER A 46 -9.86 21.15 67.10
N GLY A 47 -8.80 21.87 66.64
CA GLY A 47 -8.72 23.26 66.14
C GLY A 47 -7.51 24.09 66.66
N HIS A 48 -7.09 25.12 65.91
CA HIS A 48 -6.33 26.30 66.39
C HIS A 48 -6.46 27.48 65.40
N SER A 49 -6.39 28.72 65.89
CA SER A 49 -6.43 30.01 65.17
C SER A 49 -5.13 30.81 65.46
N LEU A 50 -4.82 32.05 65.04
CA LEU A 50 -5.43 33.21 64.33
C LEU A 50 -4.31 33.77 63.39
N ALA A 51 -4.40 34.77 62.50
CA ALA A 51 -5.38 35.76 61.97
C ALA A 51 -4.89 36.16 60.55
N GLY A 52 -5.52 36.99 59.71
CA GLY A 52 -6.80 37.71 59.80
C GLY A 52 -6.68 39.20 59.37
N HIS A 53 -7.06 39.52 58.12
CA HIS A 53 -7.62 40.81 57.64
C HIS A 53 -8.07 40.64 56.17
N ALA A 54 -9.05 41.43 55.72
CA ALA A 54 -9.58 41.37 54.35
C ALA A 54 -9.59 42.76 53.71
N ALA A 55 -9.33 42.81 52.40
CA ALA A 55 -9.51 44.00 51.57
C ALA A 55 -10.01 43.58 50.18
N SER A 56 -11.14 44.13 49.77
CA SER A 56 -11.64 44.06 48.39
C SER A 56 -11.25 45.34 47.63
N TRP A 57 -11.10 45.26 46.31
CA TRP A 57 -11.86 46.06 45.31
C TRP A 57 -11.23 45.94 43.92
N THR A 58 -12.05 46.13 42.90
CA THR A 58 -11.68 46.06 41.48
C THR A 58 -10.88 47.27 41.01
N SER A 59 -9.71 47.06 40.39
CA SER A 59 -8.95 48.10 39.69
C SER A 59 -9.30 48.13 38.19
N ALA A 60 -9.80 49.26 37.69
CA ALA A 60 -10.08 49.46 36.28
C ALA A 60 -8.83 49.86 35.48
N TRP A 61 -8.76 49.48 34.20
CA TRP A 61 -7.83 50.06 33.23
C TRP A 61 -8.56 50.96 32.25
N ARG A 62 -8.12 52.21 32.17
CA ARG A 62 -8.67 53.25 31.27
C ARG A 62 -7.49 53.95 30.61
N ILE A 63 -7.22 53.63 29.34
CA ILE A 63 -6.21 54.31 28.53
C ILE A 63 -6.91 55.06 27.39
N SER A 64 -6.34 56.20 27.03
CA SER A 64 -6.95 57.24 26.17
C SER A 64 -7.01 56.87 24.69
N SER A 65 -8.12 57.25 24.05
CA SER A 65 -8.23 57.40 22.61
C SER A 65 -7.48 58.65 22.12
N ASN A 66 -6.64 58.53 21.08
CA ASN A 66 -6.56 59.55 20.03
C ASN A 66 -5.84 59.07 18.76
N SER A 67 -6.18 59.73 17.64
CA SER A 67 -5.46 59.77 16.35
C SER A 67 -4.88 58.48 15.76
N LEU A 68 -5.64 57.86 14.85
CA LEU A 68 -5.08 57.29 13.62
C LEU A 68 -5.92 57.73 12.42
N SER A 69 -5.25 58.14 11.34
CA SER A 69 -5.87 58.65 10.11
C SER A 69 -6.35 57.51 9.21
N ALA A 70 -7.61 57.56 8.77
CA ALA A 70 -8.14 56.60 7.81
C ALA A 70 -7.62 56.89 6.39
N VAL A 71 -6.80 55.99 5.85
CA VAL A 71 -6.42 55.98 4.43
C VAL A 71 -7.43 55.12 3.67
N SER A 72 -8.29 55.74 2.86
CA SER A 72 -9.26 55.03 2.03
C SER A 72 -8.63 54.58 0.71
N PHE A 73 -8.52 53.26 0.49
CA PHE A 73 -8.29 52.73 -0.85
C PHE A 73 -9.61 52.55 -1.60
N ARG A 74 -9.72 53.21 -2.75
CA ARG A 74 -10.90 53.22 -3.62
C ARG A 74 -10.78 52.12 -4.66
N VAL A 75 -11.67 51.13 -4.63
CA VAL A 75 -11.78 50.12 -5.70
C VAL A 75 -12.81 50.60 -6.72
N GLU A 76 -12.34 51.02 -7.89
CA GLU A 76 -13.23 51.33 -9.01
C GLU A 76 -13.55 50.04 -9.78
N ALA A 77 -14.82 49.69 -9.86
CA ALA A 77 -15.32 48.53 -10.60
C ALA A 77 -16.04 48.99 -11.87
N SER A 78 -15.34 48.96 -13.00
CA SER A 78 -15.92 49.22 -14.32
C SER A 78 -16.85 48.06 -14.73
N ARG A 79 -18.11 48.39 -15.01
CA ARG A 79 -19.08 47.45 -15.60
C ARG A 79 -19.14 47.61 -17.11
N THR A 80 -19.05 46.50 -17.83
CA THR A 80 -19.56 46.39 -19.20
C THR A 80 -20.41 45.13 -19.29
N THR A 81 -21.58 45.21 -19.92
CA THR A 81 -22.65 44.20 -19.85
C THR A 81 -22.67 43.26 -21.06
N VAL A 82 -22.96 41.98 -20.81
CA VAL A 82 -23.64 41.08 -21.77
C VAL A 82 -24.76 40.32 -21.02
N SER A 83 -25.81 39.96 -21.74
CA SER A 83 -27.09 39.45 -21.22
C SER A 83 -27.12 37.97 -20.82
N GLN A 84 -28.17 37.59 -20.10
CA GLN A 84 -28.48 36.19 -19.76
C GLN A 84 -28.90 35.38 -21.00
N GLU A 85 -28.65 34.07 -20.97
CA GLU A 85 -29.65 33.07 -21.36
C GLU A 85 -29.49 31.78 -20.53
N ARG A 86 -30.49 30.90 -20.53
CA ARG A 86 -30.56 29.69 -19.68
C ARG A 86 -30.39 28.42 -20.50
N SER A 87 -29.63 27.45 -19.98
CA SER A 87 -29.89 26.02 -20.21
C SER A 87 -29.18 25.16 -19.15
N SER A 88 -29.44 23.86 -19.13
CA SER A 88 -29.20 22.97 -17.98
C SER A 88 -28.57 21.63 -18.36
N CYS A 89 -27.66 21.16 -17.50
CA CYS A 89 -27.25 19.75 -17.33
C CYS A 89 -26.53 19.08 -18.53
N GLY A 90 -25.53 18.25 -18.22
CA GLY A 90 -24.84 17.41 -19.20
C GLY A 90 -23.35 17.22 -18.91
N TYR A 91 -23.01 16.19 -18.12
CA TYR A 91 -21.66 15.63 -18.10
C TYR A 91 -21.61 14.54 -19.18
N ASP A 92 -20.87 14.75 -20.27
CA ASP A 92 -20.53 13.64 -21.17
C ASP A 92 -19.23 13.87 -21.97
N GLN A 93 -18.77 12.79 -22.61
CA GLN A 93 -17.41 12.55 -23.09
C GLN A 93 -16.91 13.50 -24.19
N LEU A 94 -15.63 13.90 -24.09
CA LEU A 94 -14.85 14.40 -25.23
C LEU A 94 -14.01 13.28 -25.85
N LYS A 95 -14.19 13.06 -27.16
CA LYS A 95 -13.33 12.19 -27.97
C LYS A 95 -12.08 12.94 -28.41
N TRP A 96 -10.99 12.20 -28.62
CA TRP A 96 -9.79 12.71 -29.27
C TRP A 96 -10.05 12.93 -30.77
N GLY A 97 -9.45 13.97 -31.34
CA GLY A 97 -9.48 14.30 -32.77
C GLY A 97 -8.07 14.62 -33.29
N ASP A 98 -7.81 14.28 -34.55
CA ASP A 98 -6.47 14.31 -35.13
C ASP A 98 -5.94 15.74 -35.37
N TYR A 99 -4.72 16.01 -34.89
CA TYR A 99 -3.97 17.22 -35.23
C TYR A 99 -2.93 16.95 -36.32
N LYS A 100 -3.19 17.44 -37.53
CA LYS A 100 -2.17 17.59 -38.57
C LYS A 100 -1.22 18.72 -38.20
N ILE A 101 0.07 18.44 -38.14
CA ILE A 101 1.13 19.46 -38.04
C ILE A 101 1.82 19.59 -39.39
N SER A 102 1.74 20.77 -40.00
CA SER A 102 2.57 21.16 -41.14
C SER A 102 3.90 21.73 -40.67
N LYS A 103 5.00 21.39 -41.36
CA LYS A 103 6.28 22.09 -41.27
C LYS A 103 6.87 22.28 -42.67
N SER A 104 7.40 23.47 -42.89
CA SER A 104 8.09 23.89 -44.12
C SER A 104 9.57 23.46 -44.11
N LEU A 105 10.21 23.56 -45.28
CA LEU A 105 11.54 23.03 -45.56
C LEU A 105 12.66 24.09 -45.51
N SER A 106 13.80 23.70 -44.95
CA SER A 106 15.16 24.11 -45.38
C SER A 106 16.13 23.04 -44.86
N SER A 107 16.86 22.22 -45.63
CA SER A 107 17.58 22.30 -46.91
C SER A 107 19.10 22.14 -46.67
N SER A 108 19.60 20.91 -46.80
CA SER A 108 21.01 20.61 -47.09
C SER A 108 21.09 19.28 -47.88
N SER A 109 22.05 19.15 -48.78
CA SER A 109 22.01 18.22 -49.92
C SER A 109 23.12 17.17 -49.95
N VAL A 110 22.81 15.96 -50.42
CA VAL A 110 23.71 15.06 -51.19
C VAL A 110 22.88 14.33 -52.27
N SER A 111 23.54 13.91 -53.38
CA SER A 111 23.04 13.16 -54.54
C SER A 111 22.39 11.79 -54.21
N ARG A 112 21.42 11.24 -54.95
CA ARG A 112 21.35 10.86 -56.40
C ARG A 112 22.39 9.74 -56.75
N GLU A 113 22.09 8.69 -57.56
CA GLU A 113 20.94 8.45 -58.44
C GLU A 113 20.73 6.97 -58.88
N SER A 114 19.52 6.65 -59.40
CA SER A 114 19.14 5.71 -60.51
C SER A 114 19.58 4.21 -60.54
N PHE A 115 18.91 3.25 -61.22
CA PHE A 115 17.50 2.93 -61.63
C PHE A 115 17.42 1.35 -61.60
N GLN A 116 16.68 0.47 -62.33
CA GLN A 116 15.72 0.51 -63.44
C GLN A 116 14.64 -0.63 -63.33
N ARG A 117 14.21 -1.28 -64.44
CA ARG A 117 13.15 -2.33 -64.50
C ARG A 117 13.21 -3.20 -65.78
N THR A 118 12.90 -4.49 -65.66
CA THR A 118 12.37 -5.43 -66.71
C THR A 118 11.64 -6.58 -65.98
N GLN A 119 10.45 -7.11 -66.35
CA GLN A 119 9.95 -7.80 -67.56
C GLN A 119 10.56 -9.20 -67.83
N LYS A 120 9.85 -10.25 -68.32
CA LYS A 120 8.41 -10.63 -68.31
C LYS A 120 8.22 -12.06 -68.93
N GLN A 121 7.15 -12.80 -68.58
CA GLN A 121 6.45 -13.89 -69.33
C GLN A 121 7.19 -15.17 -69.83
N HIS A 122 6.57 -16.35 -69.61
CA HIS A 122 6.24 -17.45 -70.57
C HIS A 122 5.68 -18.69 -69.80
N LEU A 123 5.26 -19.78 -70.45
CA LEU A 123 3.91 -20.04 -71.01
C LEU A 123 3.75 -21.56 -71.36
N TRP A 124 2.81 -22.29 -70.70
CA TRP A 124 2.20 -23.58 -71.14
C TRP A 124 3.16 -24.83 -71.18
N GLN A 125 2.76 -26.12 -71.19
CA GLN A 125 1.43 -26.77 -71.26
C GLN A 125 1.38 -28.24 -70.69
N VAL A 126 0.17 -28.70 -70.30
CA VAL A 126 -0.42 -30.08 -70.37
C VAL A 126 0.27 -31.33 -69.76
N GLY A 127 -0.53 -32.13 -69.00
CA GLY A 127 -0.25 -33.54 -68.67
C GLY A 127 -1.26 -34.19 -67.68
N SER A 128 -1.98 -35.25 -68.08
CA SER A 128 -2.97 -36.04 -67.30
C SER A 128 -3.21 -37.38 -68.05
N PRO A 129 -3.91 -38.44 -67.55
CA PRO A 129 -4.90 -38.50 -66.43
C PRO A 129 -4.88 -39.81 -65.56
N ARG A 130 -5.96 -40.02 -64.77
CA ARG A 130 -6.42 -41.26 -64.04
C ARG A 130 -5.69 -41.59 -62.72
N GLY A 131 -6.36 -42.15 -61.69
CA GLY A 131 -7.80 -42.41 -61.48
C GLY A 131 -8.11 -43.39 -60.31
N SER A 132 -9.40 -43.66 -60.06
CA SER A 132 -9.98 -44.64 -59.09
C SER A 132 -9.99 -44.28 -57.58
N ALA A 133 -10.76 -45.03 -56.78
CA ALA A 133 -11.08 -44.73 -55.38
C ALA A 133 -11.44 -45.99 -54.54
N SER A 134 -11.17 -45.95 -53.22
CA SER A 134 -11.64 -46.85 -52.14
C SER A 134 -11.40 -46.09 -50.81
N ILE A 135 -12.30 -45.99 -49.83
CA ILE A 135 -12.96 -47.00 -48.98
C ILE A 135 -12.02 -47.59 -47.91
N SER A 136 -12.49 -47.47 -46.66
CA SER A 136 -12.01 -47.97 -45.35
C SER A 136 -10.82 -48.93 -45.26
N GLU A 137 -9.98 -48.72 -44.24
CA GLU A 137 -9.96 -49.65 -43.10
C GLU A 137 -9.37 -49.02 -41.82
N SER A 138 -9.73 -49.59 -40.67
CA SER A 138 -9.16 -49.23 -39.36
C SER A 138 -7.86 -50.00 -39.12
N ARG A 139 -6.83 -49.33 -38.60
CA ARG A 139 -5.66 -49.99 -38.01
C ARG A 139 -5.31 -49.39 -36.66
N GLU A 140 -5.32 -50.23 -35.65
CA GLU A 140 -4.56 -49.99 -34.43
C GLU A 140 -3.07 -49.89 -34.80
N LEU A 141 -2.38 -48.89 -34.26
CA LEU A 141 -0.92 -48.78 -34.35
C LEU A 141 -0.36 -48.73 -32.94
N GLY A 142 -0.01 -49.91 -32.43
CA GLY A 142 0.88 -50.05 -31.27
C GLY A 142 2.26 -49.51 -31.62
N GLY A 143 2.45 -48.20 -31.46
CA GLY A 143 3.71 -47.50 -31.67
C GLY A 143 4.59 -47.59 -30.43
N THR A 144 5.81 -48.10 -30.60
CA THR A 144 6.89 -48.19 -29.61
C THR A 144 7.03 -46.94 -28.73
N MET A 145 7.25 -47.14 -27.42
CA MET A 145 7.64 -46.07 -26.48
C MET A 145 8.93 -45.39 -26.93
N GLY A 146 8.82 -44.21 -27.54
CA GLY A 146 9.91 -43.24 -27.56
C GLY A 146 10.06 -42.62 -26.18
N SER A 147 11.30 -42.32 -25.76
CA SER A 147 11.57 -41.57 -24.53
C SER A 147 11.12 -40.11 -24.70
N GLY A 148 9.85 -39.85 -24.42
CA GLY A 148 9.28 -38.51 -24.46
C GLY A 148 9.91 -37.62 -23.38
N GLU A 149 10.48 -36.49 -23.78
CA GLU A 149 10.74 -35.39 -22.86
C GLU A 149 9.38 -34.89 -22.33
N GLU A 150 9.12 -35.02 -21.03
CA GLU A 150 7.91 -34.46 -20.43
C GLU A 150 7.95 -32.93 -20.57
N VAL A 151 7.08 -32.40 -21.45
CA VAL A 151 6.98 -30.96 -21.66
C VAL A 151 6.57 -30.30 -20.32
N PRO A 152 7.40 -29.41 -19.76
CA PRO A 152 7.18 -28.90 -18.41
C PRO A 152 5.84 -28.16 -18.31
N LEU A 153 5.02 -28.58 -17.34
CA LEU A 153 3.66 -28.07 -17.15
C LEU A 153 3.64 -26.55 -17.00
N ARG A 154 2.66 -25.91 -17.64
CA ARG A 154 2.43 -24.46 -17.46
C ARG A 154 2.12 -24.16 -16.00
N SER A 155 2.84 -23.20 -15.44
CA SER A 155 2.45 -22.56 -14.18
C SER A 155 1.24 -21.64 -14.39
N TYR A 156 0.56 -21.34 -13.30
CA TYR A 156 -0.72 -20.62 -13.30
C TYR A 156 -0.84 -19.69 -12.10
N GLN A 157 -1.87 -18.85 -12.12
CA GLN A 157 -2.22 -17.92 -11.05
C GLN A 157 -3.68 -18.17 -10.62
N ILE A 158 -4.05 -17.87 -9.39
CA ILE A 158 -5.43 -18.03 -8.90
C ILE A 158 -6.14 -16.69 -8.87
N VAL A 159 -7.44 -16.68 -9.20
CA VAL A 159 -8.33 -15.54 -8.92
C VAL A 159 -9.54 -16.03 -8.16
N VAL A 160 -9.79 -15.47 -6.97
CA VAL A 160 -10.86 -15.90 -6.06
C VAL A 160 -11.38 -14.72 -5.23
N ALA A 161 -12.65 -14.74 -4.84
CA ALA A 161 -13.21 -13.85 -3.83
C ALA A 161 -13.69 -14.71 -2.64
N ALA A 162 -13.41 -14.29 -1.41
CA ALA A 162 -13.66 -15.09 -0.22
C ALA A 162 -14.11 -14.24 0.97
N SER A 163 -15.08 -14.75 1.73
CA SER A 163 -15.48 -14.22 3.05
C SER A 163 -14.39 -14.40 4.11
N ARG A 164 -14.57 -13.79 5.29
CA ARG A 164 -13.62 -13.87 6.42
C ARG A 164 -13.26 -15.32 6.78
N ASN A 165 -14.22 -16.25 6.66
CA ASN A 165 -14.06 -17.67 6.95
C ASN A 165 -13.70 -18.50 5.70
N LEU A 166 -13.09 -17.88 4.69
CA LEU A 166 -12.63 -18.50 3.43
C LEU A 166 -13.74 -19.16 2.59
N GLY A 167 -15.01 -18.83 2.88
CA GLY A 167 -16.16 -19.28 2.10
C GLY A 167 -16.29 -18.49 0.81
N ILE A 168 -16.46 -19.20 -0.31
CA ILE A 168 -16.45 -18.70 -1.69
C ILE A 168 -17.76 -18.96 -2.45
N GLY A 169 -18.70 -19.69 -1.86
CA GLY A 169 -19.94 -20.10 -2.54
C GLY A 169 -21.00 -20.66 -1.59
N LYS A 170 -22.26 -20.47 -1.98
CA LYS A 170 -23.47 -20.99 -1.32
C LYS A 170 -24.51 -21.39 -2.38
N ASP A 171 -25.08 -22.59 -2.28
CA ASP A 171 -26.10 -23.14 -3.18
C ASP A 171 -25.74 -23.02 -4.68
N GLY A 172 -24.45 -23.18 -5.00
CA GLY A 172 -23.91 -23.05 -6.36
C GLY A 172 -23.79 -21.61 -6.89
N GLN A 173 -23.91 -20.60 -6.04
CA GLN A 173 -23.83 -19.17 -6.38
C GLN A 173 -22.82 -18.42 -5.50
N LEU A 174 -22.47 -17.19 -5.89
CA LEU A 174 -21.74 -16.25 -5.03
C LEU A 174 -22.73 -15.69 -3.97
N PRO A 175 -22.44 -15.77 -2.66
CA PRO A 175 -23.34 -15.28 -1.62
C PRO A 175 -23.28 -13.75 -1.41
N TRP A 176 -22.64 -13.02 -2.32
CA TRP A 176 -22.55 -11.57 -2.35
C TRP A 176 -22.70 -11.03 -3.78
N LYS A 177 -22.98 -9.73 -3.88
CA LYS A 177 -23.08 -9.03 -5.16
C LYS A 177 -22.12 -7.85 -5.14
N LEU A 178 -20.93 -8.03 -5.72
CA LEU A 178 -19.87 -7.02 -5.77
C LEU A 178 -19.50 -6.69 -7.24
N PRO A 179 -20.22 -5.75 -7.90
CA PRO A 179 -19.89 -5.31 -9.25
C PRO A 179 -18.43 -4.85 -9.44
N THR A 180 -17.81 -4.29 -8.40
CA THR A 180 -16.41 -3.81 -8.47
C THR A 180 -15.41 -4.97 -8.39
N ASP A 181 -15.72 -6.04 -7.64
CA ASP A 181 -14.97 -7.30 -7.66
C ASP A 181 -15.08 -8.00 -9.02
N MET A 182 -16.29 -8.07 -9.60
CA MET A 182 -16.50 -8.65 -10.93
C MET A 182 -15.74 -7.91 -12.04
N ARG A 183 -15.48 -6.59 -11.88
CA ARG A 183 -14.57 -5.84 -12.76
C ARG A 183 -13.12 -6.25 -12.56
N PHE A 184 -12.63 -6.26 -11.32
CA PHE A 184 -11.27 -6.71 -10.99
C PHE A 184 -10.98 -8.11 -11.52
N PHE A 185 -11.88 -9.07 -11.32
CA PHE A 185 -11.81 -10.42 -11.90
C PHE A 185 -11.71 -10.39 -13.44
N ALA A 186 -12.56 -9.57 -14.09
CA ALA A 186 -12.58 -9.48 -15.54
C ALA A 186 -11.29 -8.87 -16.09
N ASP A 187 -10.81 -7.78 -15.49
CA ASP A 187 -9.57 -7.11 -15.89
C ASP A 187 -8.34 -8.02 -15.69
N VAL A 188 -8.18 -8.60 -14.50
CA VAL A 188 -7.05 -9.50 -14.15
C VAL A 188 -6.98 -10.69 -15.10
N THR A 189 -8.11 -11.33 -15.40
CA THR A 189 -8.11 -12.53 -16.24
C THR A 189 -8.10 -12.25 -17.74
N SER A 190 -8.44 -11.04 -18.21
CA SER A 190 -8.56 -10.75 -19.65
C SER A 190 -7.43 -9.91 -20.25
N GLN A 191 -6.73 -9.10 -19.45
CA GLN A 191 -5.64 -8.26 -19.95
C GLN A 191 -4.37 -9.07 -20.25
N THR A 192 -3.73 -8.78 -21.39
CA THR A 192 -2.44 -9.32 -21.82
C THR A 192 -1.47 -8.18 -22.12
N ARG A 193 -0.17 -8.48 -22.13
CA ARG A 193 0.90 -7.56 -22.58
C ARG A 193 1.04 -7.59 -24.09
N SER A 194 0.83 -8.75 -24.71
CA SER A 194 0.87 -8.92 -26.16
C SER A 194 -0.56 -8.91 -26.74
N PRO A 195 -0.95 -7.92 -27.57
CA PRO A 195 -2.28 -7.87 -28.20
C PRO A 195 -2.62 -9.06 -29.11
N SER A 196 -1.62 -9.83 -29.53
CA SER A 196 -1.76 -11.09 -30.29
C SER A 196 -2.01 -12.32 -29.43
N LYS A 197 -1.96 -12.21 -28.10
CA LYS A 197 -2.18 -13.32 -27.16
C LYS A 197 -3.48 -13.15 -26.39
N ARG A 198 -4.00 -14.26 -25.87
CA ARG A 198 -5.13 -14.33 -24.92
C ARG A 198 -4.70 -15.05 -23.65
N ASN A 199 -5.50 -14.96 -22.59
CA ASN A 199 -5.32 -15.76 -21.39
C ASN A 199 -6.20 -17.02 -21.41
N ALA A 200 -5.86 -18.00 -20.58
CA ALA A 200 -6.71 -19.17 -20.30
C ALA A 200 -7.31 -19.09 -18.89
N VAL A 201 -8.55 -19.58 -18.72
CA VAL A 201 -9.25 -19.70 -17.44
C VAL A 201 -9.72 -21.15 -17.24
N ILE A 202 -9.17 -21.81 -16.23
CA ILE A 202 -9.51 -23.19 -15.83
C ILE A 202 -10.54 -23.12 -14.70
N MET A 203 -11.65 -23.86 -14.84
CA MET A 203 -12.70 -23.92 -13.82
C MET A 203 -13.38 -25.29 -13.74
N GLY A 204 -13.93 -25.64 -12.58
CA GLY A 204 -14.72 -26.88 -12.43
C GLY A 204 -16.12 -26.77 -13.04
N ARG A 205 -16.70 -27.91 -13.45
CA ARG A 205 -18.07 -28.00 -14.04
C ARG A 205 -19.13 -27.20 -13.26
N LEU A 206 -19.14 -27.25 -11.92
CA LEU A 206 -20.10 -26.49 -11.11
C LEU A 206 -19.84 -24.96 -11.15
N SER A 207 -18.59 -24.52 -11.20
CA SER A 207 -18.26 -23.10 -11.36
C SER A 207 -18.64 -22.59 -12.76
N TRP A 208 -18.42 -23.40 -13.80
CA TRP A 208 -18.94 -23.14 -15.14
C TRP A 208 -20.48 -22.99 -15.13
N ASP A 209 -21.20 -23.83 -14.38
CA ASP A 209 -22.65 -23.78 -14.23
C ASP A 209 -23.19 -22.62 -13.38
N SER A 210 -22.38 -22.07 -12.47
CA SER A 210 -22.71 -20.81 -11.78
C SER A 210 -22.65 -19.56 -12.69
N LEU A 211 -21.92 -19.62 -13.83
CA LEU A 211 -21.79 -18.49 -14.74
C LEU A 211 -23.12 -18.22 -15.49
N PRO A 212 -23.72 -17.02 -15.39
CA PRO A 212 -24.92 -16.67 -16.13
C PRO A 212 -24.71 -16.84 -17.63
N ARG A 213 -25.64 -17.51 -18.33
CA ARG A 213 -25.49 -17.90 -19.76
C ARG A 213 -24.99 -16.78 -20.69
N LYS A 214 -25.39 -15.52 -20.45
CA LYS A 214 -24.95 -14.34 -21.22
C LYS A 214 -23.45 -13.99 -21.11
N PHE A 215 -22.74 -14.58 -20.15
CA PHE A 215 -21.31 -14.42 -19.90
C PHE A 215 -20.50 -15.72 -20.15
N ARG A 216 -21.15 -16.76 -20.68
CA ARG A 216 -20.55 -18.05 -21.02
C ARG A 216 -20.43 -18.18 -22.54
N PRO A 217 -19.24 -18.50 -23.12
CA PRO A 217 -17.92 -18.51 -22.48
C PRO A 217 -17.45 -17.10 -22.07
N LEU A 218 -16.49 -17.02 -21.14
CA LEU A 218 -15.89 -15.75 -20.73
C LEU A 218 -15.11 -15.16 -21.90
N LYS A 219 -15.66 -14.09 -22.50
CA LYS A 219 -15.11 -13.42 -23.70
C LYS A 219 -13.64 -13.03 -23.54
N GLY A 220 -12.87 -13.13 -24.63
CA GLY A 220 -11.45 -12.77 -24.68
C GLY A 220 -10.49 -13.80 -24.06
N ARG A 221 -11.00 -14.93 -23.55
CA ARG A 221 -10.20 -15.98 -22.88
C ARG A 221 -10.48 -17.36 -23.50
N LEU A 222 -9.51 -18.26 -23.38
CA LEU A 222 -9.73 -19.69 -23.55
C LEU A 222 -10.35 -20.25 -22.25
N ASN A 223 -11.53 -20.85 -22.33
CA ASN A 223 -12.26 -21.39 -21.19
C ASN A 223 -12.01 -22.90 -21.12
N MET A 224 -11.54 -23.42 -19.99
CA MET A 224 -11.23 -24.85 -19.82
C MET A 224 -12.02 -25.41 -18.65
N ILE A 225 -12.87 -26.39 -18.91
CA ILE A 225 -13.83 -26.94 -17.95
C ILE A 225 -13.33 -28.29 -17.46
N ILE A 226 -13.09 -28.41 -16.15
CA ILE A 226 -12.74 -29.69 -15.55
C ILE A 226 -14.02 -30.48 -15.29
N SER A 227 -14.19 -31.59 -16.04
CA SER A 227 -15.37 -32.46 -16.00
C SER A 227 -15.03 -33.88 -16.45
N ARG A 228 -15.80 -34.86 -15.97
CA ARG A 228 -15.75 -36.27 -16.42
C ARG A 228 -17.00 -36.71 -17.19
N SER A 229 -17.99 -35.84 -17.34
CA SER A 229 -19.33 -36.16 -17.86
C SER A 229 -19.93 -35.05 -18.76
N LEU A 230 -19.09 -34.10 -19.19
CA LEU A 230 -19.45 -33.07 -20.16
C LEU A 230 -18.67 -33.36 -21.44
N THR A 231 -19.33 -33.35 -22.59
CA THR A 231 -18.68 -33.41 -23.91
C THR A 231 -18.41 -32.00 -24.43
N GLU A 232 -17.56 -31.88 -25.44
CA GLU A 232 -17.30 -30.58 -26.12
C GLU A 232 -18.40 -30.23 -27.14
N GLU A 233 -19.36 -31.13 -27.37
CA GLU A 233 -20.48 -30.95 -28.30
C GLU A 233 -21.34 -29.74 -27.92
N GLY A 234 -21.52 -28.81 -28.87
CA GLY A 234 -22.27 -27.57 -28.64
C GLY A 234 -21.52 -26.51 -27.82
N LEU A 235 -20.25 -26.75 -27.45
CA LEU A 235 -19.35 -25.73 -26.93
C LEU A 235 -18.57 -25.10 -28.11
N GLY A 236 -18.53 -23.77 -28.18
CA GLY A 236 -17.81 -23.06 -29.26
C GLY A 236 -16.32 -22.88 -28.96
N ASP A 237 -15.52 -22.72 -30.02
CA ASP A 237 -14.04 -22.74 -30.20
C ASP A 237 -13.15 -21.99 -29.18
N SER A 238 -13.76 -21.26 -28.25
CA SER A 238 -13.10 -20.64 -27.10
C SER A 238 -13.28 -21.44 -25.79
N THR A 239 -13.77 -22.68 -25.89
CA THR A 239 -14.09 -23.57 -24.78
C THR A 239 -13.52 -24.96 -25.02
N LEU A 240 -12.94 -25.58 -24.00
CA LEU A 240 -12.44 -26.96 -24.00
C LEU A 240 -12.86 -27.69 -22.72
N VAL A 241 -12.91 -29.02 -22.75
CA VAL A 241 -13.20 -29.87 -21.58
C VAL A 241 -11.99 -30.77 -21.28
N CYS A 242 -11.61 -30.87 -20.01
CA CYS A 242 -10.49 -31.70 -19.56
C CYS A 242 -10.89 -32.54 -18.34
N ASN A 243 -10.30 -33.73 -18.20
CA ASN A 243 -10.66 -34.67 -17.12
C ASN A 243 -10.02 -34.36 -15.75
N SER A 244 -9.01 -33.47 -15.72
CA SER A 244 -8.26 -33.05 -14.51
C SER A 244 -7.59 -31.69 -14.75
N VAL A 245 -7.14 -31.02 -13.68
CA VAL A 245 -6.32 -29.80 -13.82
C VAL A 245 -5.00 -30.12 -14.52
N HIS A 246 -4.36 -31.26 -14.17
CA HIS A 246 -3.13 -31.71 -14.80
C HIS A 246 -3.26 -31.78 -16.33
N SER A 247 -4.26 -32.49 -16.88
CA SER A 247 -4.42 -32.62 -18.33
C SER A 247 -4.73 -31.29 -19.04
N ALA A 248 -5.41 -30.35 -18.38
CA ALA A 248 -5.57 -28.99 -18.88
C ALA A 248 -4.22 -28.25 -18.97
N LEU A 249 -3.34 -28.38 -17.97
CA LEU A 249 -2.01 -27.77 -17.95
C LEU A 249 -1.05 -28.42 -18.97
N THR A 250 -1.14 -29.74 -19.18
CA THR A 250 -0.41 -30.46 -20.24
C THR A 250 -0.84 -29.98 -21.62
N LEU A 251 -2.14 -29.83 -21.86
CA LEU A 251 -2.66 -29.30 -23.13
C LEU A 251 -2.21 -27.85 -23.37
N LEU A 252 -2.22 -27.00 -22.32
CA LEU A 252 -1.72 -25.63 -22.38
C LEU A 252 -0.19 -25.53 -22.57
N ALA A 253 0.57 -26.57 -22.23
CA ALA A 253 2.00 -26.68 -22.48
C ALA A 253 2.33 -27.12 -23.93
N SER A 254 1.37 -27.71 -24.65
CA SER A 254 1.58 -28.13 -26.04
C SER A 254 1.82 -26.94 -26.99
N PRO A 255 2.55 -27.12 -28.12
CA PRO A 255 2.88 -26.03 -29.05
C PRO A 255 1.67 -25.24 -29.58
N GLN A 256 0.49 -25.88 -29.67
CA GLN A 256 -0.76 -25.25 -30.11
C GLN A 256 -1.22 -24.12 -29.19
N TYR A 257 -0.95 -24.23 -27.88
CA TYR A 257 -1.43 -23.29 -26.87
C TYR A 257 -0.32 -22.51 -26.18
N ALA A 258 0.90 -23.06 -26.06
CA ALA A 258 2.00 -22.44 -25.34
C ALA A 258 2.40 -21.05 -25.88
N SER A 259 2.29 -20.84 -27.20
CA SER A 259 2.55 -19.54 -27.84
C SER A 259 1.38 -18.54 -27.69
N PRO A 260 0.13 -18.83 -28.12
CA PRO A 260 -0.97 -17.87 -28.06
C PRO A 260 -1.55 -17.62 -26.65
N ILE A 261 -1.28 -18.49 -25.67
CA ILE A 261 -1.70 -18.28 -24.27
C ILE A 261 -0.60 -17.56 -23.49
N GLU A 262 -0.91 -16.36 -22.99
CA GLU A 262 0.00 -15.57 -22.15
C GLU A 262 -0.04 -16.08 -20.70
N THR A 263 -1.14 -15.86 -19.97
CA THR A 263 -1.30 -16.31 -18.58
C THR A 263 -2.40 -17.38 -18.45
N VAL A 264 -2.20 -18.32 -17.52
CA VAL A 264 -3.17 -19.34 -17.14
C VAL A 264 -3.73 -18.98 -15.76
N PHE A 265 -5.05 -18.86 -15.65
CA PHE A 265 -5.73 -18.58 -14.39
C PHE A 265 -6.60 -19.76 -13.94
N ILE A 266 -6.61 -20.04 -12.64
CA ILE A 266 -7.53 -20.99 -12.01
C ILE A 266 -8.55 -20.20 -11.21
N ILE A 267 -9.83 -20.38 -11.52
CA ILE A 267 -10.92 -19.50 -11.05
C ILE A 267 -12.01 -20.24 -10.23
N GLY A 268 -11.67 -21.40 -9.67
CA GLY A 268 -12.55 -22.22 -8.83
C GLY A 268 -13.02 -23.53 -9.46
N GLY A 269 -13.85 -24.34 -8.78
CA GLY A 269 -14.39 -24.15 -7.43
C GLY A 269 -13.52 -24.74 -6.32
N GLY A 270 -14.09 -24.89 -5.12
CA GLY A 270 -13.34 -25.27 -3.91
C GLY A 270 -12.54 -26.56 -3.98
N GLN A 271 -12.97 -27.57 -4.76
CA GLN A 271 -12.18 -28.79 -4.99
C GLN A 271 -10.87 -28.49 -5.73
N ILE A 272 -10.95 -27.74 -6.84
CA ILE A 272 -9.78 -27.38 -7.66
C ILE A 272 -8.86 -26.45 -6.86
N LEU A 273 -9.41 -25.50 -6.09
CA LEU A 273 -8.59 -24.62 -5.25
C LEU A 273 -7.85 -25.41 -4.16
N ARG A 274 -8.44 -26.46 -3.58
CA ARG A 274 -7.72 -27.39 -2.67
C ARG A 274 -6.58 -28.15 -3.34
N GLU A 275 -6.74 -28.54 -4.61
CA GLU A 275 -5.69 -29.22 -5.40
C GLU A 275 -4.54 -28.26 -5.79
N THR A 276 -4.83 -26.98 -6.02
CA THR A 276 -3.94 -26.07 -6.76
C THR A 276 -3.32 -24.94 -5.95
N MET A 277 -3.98 -24.44 -4.90
CA MET A 277 -3.59 -23.19 -4.23
C MET A 277 -2.28 -23.28 -3.44
N LEU A 278 -1.89 -24.47 -3.01
CA LEU A 278 -0.59 -24.72 -2.37
C LEU A 278 0.43 -25.36 -3.32
N ALA A 279 0.00 -25.90 -4.46
CA ALA A 279 0.84 -26.68 -5.37
C ALA A 279 1.95 -25.82 -6.02
N PRO A 280 3.16 -26.38 -6.30
CA PRO A 280 4.33 -25.61 -6.75
C PRO A 280 4.11 -24.76 -8.00
N LEU A 281 3.21 -25.18 -8.90
CA LEU A 281 2.87 -24.49 -10.15
C LEU A 281 2.02 -23.21 -9.97
N CYS A 282 1.51 -22.92 -8.77
CA CYS A 282 0.79 -21.70 -8.46
C CYS A 282 1.77 -20.53 -8.21
N ASP A 283 2.01 -19.69 -9.22
CA ASP A 283 2.94 -18.55 -9.17
C ASP A 283 2.40 -17.39 -8.30
N ALA A 284 1.09 -17.13 -8.35
CA ALA A 284 0.44 -16.02 -7.63
C ALA A 284 -1.03 -16.31 -7.29
N ILE A 285 -1.55 -15.62 -6.28
CA ILE A 285 -2.95 -15.67 -5.84
C ILE A 285 -3.49 -14.24 -5.78
N HIS A 286 -4.45 -13.91 -6.63
CA HIS A 286 -5.25 -12.70 -6.54
C HIS A 286 -6.53 -13.03 -5.76
N ILE A 287 -6.70 -12.42 -4.60
CA ILE A 287 -7.83 -12.66 -3.70
C ILE A 287 -8.53 -11.36 -3.32
N THR A 288 -9.85 -11.34 -3.49
CA THR A 288 -10.73 -10.32 -2.90
C THR A 288 -11.10 -10.78 -1.49
N GLU A 289 -10.44 -10.20 -0.49
CA GLU A 289 -10.62 -10.53 0.93
C GLU A 289 -11.82 -9.75 1.48
N ILE A 290 -12.97 -10.41 1.64
CA ILE A 290 -14.22 -9.82 2.12
C ILE A 290 -14.29 -9.96 3.64
N GLY A 291 -14.17 -8.82 4.35
CA GLY A 291 -14.03 -8.75 5.81
C GLY A 291 -15.28 -9.07 6.62
N ALA A 292 -16.27 -9.77 6.04
CA ALA A 292 -17.53 -10.14 6.66
C ALA A 292 -17.66 -11.66 6.83
N ASP A 293 -18.37 -12.08 7.88
CA ASP A 293 -18.81 -13.46 8.07
C ASP A 293 -20.07 -13.71 7.24
N ILE A 294 -19.98 -14.61 6.27
CA ILE A 294 -21.05 -14.91 5.31
C ILE A 294 -21.24 -16.44 5.28
N GLU A 295 -22.49 -16.89 5.25
CA GLU A 295 -22.81 -18.32 5.19
C GLU A 295 -22.44 -18.90 3.81
N CYS A 296 -21.60 -19.94 3.83
CA CYS A 296 -21.08 -20.63 2.65
C CYS A 296 -21.10 -22.15 2.86
N ASP A 297 -21.25 -22.91 1.78
CA ASP A 297 -21.02 -24.36 1.74
C ASP A 297 -19.70 -24.74 1.05
N THR A 298 -19.18 -23.83 0.22
CA THR A 298 -17.99 -24.03 -0.60
C THR A 298 -16.89 -23.09 -0.13
N PHE A 299 -15.68 -23.62 0.09
CA PHE A 299 -14.55 -22.93 0.71
C PHE A 299 -13.26 -23.11 -0.09
N CYS A 300 -12.35 -22.13 -0.02
CA CYS A 300 -10.96 -22.25 -0.49
C CYS A 300 -9.98 -22.51 0.66
N PRO A 301 -8.76 -23.01 0.38
CA PRO A 301 -7.67 -23.00 1.35
C PRO A 301 -7.30 -21.59 1.86
N PRO A 302 -6.64 -21.49 3.03
CA PRO A 302 -5.95 -20.26 3.42
C PRO A 302 -4.72 -20.01 2.53
N VAL A 303 -4.34 -18.74 2.37
CA VAL A 303 -3.06 -18.37 1.76
C VAL A 303 -1.92 -18.63 2.74
N ASP A 304 -1.11 -19.64 2.47
CA ASP A 304 0.07 -19.99 3.26
C ASP A 304 1.15 -18.89 3.18
N ARG A 305 1.36 -18.17 4.29
CA ARG A 305 2.33 -17.06 4.41
C ARG A 305 3.79 -17.53 4.53
N SER A 306 4.06 -18.83 4.61
CA SER A 306 5.40 -19.39 4.47
C SER A 306 5.80 -19.53 3.00
N LEU A 307 4.84 -19.89 2.14
CA LEU A 307 5.00 -20.08 0.68
C LEU A 307 4.76 -18.81 -0.13
N PHE A 308 3.87 -17.92 0.34
CA PHE A 308 3.45 -16.71 -0.36
C PHE A 308 3.76 -15.43 0.44
N THR A 309 3.84 -14.29 -0.27
CA THR A 309 4.08 -12.98 0.34
C THR A 309 3.28 -11.89 -0.38
N PRO A 310 2.83 -10.80 0.28
CA PRO A 310 2.04 -9.76 -0.38
C PRO A 310 2.87 -9.03 -1.44
N TRP A 311 2.29 -8.81 -2.60
CA TRP A 311 2.80 -7.91 -3.65
C TRP A 311 2.04 -6.58 -3.69
N TYR A 312 0.74 -6.63 -3.43
CA TYR A 312 -0.15 -5.46 -3.46
C TYR A 312 -1.36 -5.76 -2.59
N ALA A 313 -1.80 -4.78 -1.81
CA ALA A 313 -3.10 -4.78 -1.13
C ALA A 313 -3.76 -3.41 -1.36
N SER A 314 -4.98 -3.38 -1.90
CA SER A 314 -5.72 -2.13 -2.06
C SER A 314 -6.03 -1.48 -0.70
N THR A 315 -6.33 -0.18 -0.73
CA THR A 315 -7.14 0.39 0.35
C THR A 315 -8.49 -0.36 0.42
N PRO A 316 -9.05 -0.60 1.63
CA PRO A 316 -10.33 -1.27 1.76
C PRO A 316 -11.48 -0.47 1.14
N VAL A 317 -12.29 -1.12 0.30
CA VAL A 317 -13.48 -0.57 -0.37
C VAL A 317 -14.73 -1.03 0.37
N VAL A 318 -15.81 -0.24 0.33
CA VAL A 318 -17.13 -0.64 0.82
C VAL A 318 -18.13 -0.57 -0.35
N GLU A 319 -18.70 -1.73 -0.72
CA GLU A 319 -19.74 -1.85 -1.75
C GLU A 319 -20.85 -2.76 -1.18
N ASN A 320 -22.12 -2.34 -1.28
CA ASN A 320 -23.28 -3.09 -0.75
C ASN A 320 -23.13 -3.55 0.71
N ASN A 321 -22.65 -2.66 1.58
CA ASN A 321 -22.37 -2.87 3.02
C ASN A 321 -21.27 -3.92 3.34
N LEU A 322 -20.55 -4.44 2.34
CA LEU A 322 -19.40 -5.31 2.55
C LEU A 322 -18.11 -4.51 2.42
N ARG A 323 -17.24 -4.58 3.43
CA ARG A 323 -15.86 -4.07 3.39
C ARG A 323 -14.93 -5.15 2.85
N TYR A 324 -14.14 -4.85 1.82
CA TYR A 324 -13.22 -5.81 1.23
C TYR A 324 -11.98 -5.14 0.62
N SER A 325 -10.92 -5.91 0.40
CA SER A 325 -9.68 -5.44 -0.24
C SER A 325 -9.25 -6.37 -1.36
N PHE A 326 -8.66 -5.82 -2.41
CA PHE A 326 -7.99 -6.61 -3.45
C PHE A 326 -6.55 -6.85 -3.05
N VAL A 327 -6.19 -8.10 -2.78
CA VAL A 327 -4.82 -8.48 -2.40
C VAL A 327 -4.24 -9.41 -3.45
N THR A 328 -2.99 -9.19 -3.83
CA THR A 328 -2.20 -10.12 -4.63
C THR A 328 -1.05 -10.63 -3.80
N TYR A 329 -0.96 -11.96 -3.71
CA TYR A 329 0.16 -12.68 -3.13
C TYR A 329 0.98 -13.31 -4.26
N VAL A 330 2.31 -13.20 -4.18
CA VAL A 330 3.24 -13.94 -5.06
C VAL A 330 3.90 -15.06 -4.30
N ARG A 331 4.14 -16.19 -4.96
CA ARG A 331 4.93 -17.29 -4.39
C ARG A 331 6.35 -16.79 -4.16
N ARG A 332 6.90 -17.10 -2.98
CA ARG A 332 8.31 -16.89 -2.68
C ARG A 332 9.11 -17.89 -3.54
N GLY A 333 9.97 -17.39 -4.43
CA GLY A 333 10.97 -18.22 -5.11
C GLY A 333 11.81 -18.96 -4.06
N SER A 334 12.14 -20.23 -4.30
CA SER A 334 12.51 -21.18 -3.24
C SER A 334 13.76 -20.78 -2.46
N ILE A 335 13.57 -20.12 -1.31
CA ILE A 335 14.63 -19.83 -0.36
C ILE A 335 14.96 -21.14 0.37
N GLN A 336 15.91 -21.92 -0.15
CA GLN A 336 16.57 -22.92 0.69
C GLN A 336 17.22 -22.20 1.88
N GLN A 337 16.94 -22.67 3.09
CA GLN A 337 17.52 -22.11 4.30
C GLN A 337 19.00 -22.48 4.35
N GLN A 338 19.92 -21.52 4.19
CA GLN A 338 21.32 -21.74 4.54
C GLN A 338 21.50 -21.71 6.07
N LYS A 339 21.10 -22.82 6.69
CA LYS A 339 21.81 -23.46 7.80
C LYS A 339 22.32 -24.78 7.20
N SER A 340 23.54 -25.24 7.45
CA SER A 340 24.31 -25.12 8.70
C SER A 340 25.81 -24.96 8.44
N ALA A 341 26.60 -24.81 9.51
CA ALA A 341 28.03 -25.09 9.47
C ALA A 341 28.30 -26.61 9.50
N GLY A 342 29.50 -27.03 9.07
CA GLY A 342 29.88 -28.44 8.92
C GLY A 342 29.92 -28.88 7.45
N GLY A 343 30.78 -29.84 7.12
CA GLY A 343 31.00 -30.28 5.72
C GLY A 343 31.19 -31.80 5.59
N VAL A 344 31.99 -32.20 4.59
CA VAL A 344 32.24 -33.59 4.10
C VAL A 344 31.27 -34.03 2.98
N ASN A 345 31.80 -34.86 2.09
CA ASN A 345 31.29 -35.17 0.75
C ASN A 345 30.11 -36.15 0.74
N GLY A 346 29.24 -36.01 -0.27
CA GLY A 346 28.27 -37.01 -0.71
C GLY A 346 27.75 -36.65 -2.10
N ALA A 347 27.58 -37.62 -3.00
CA ALA A 347 27.23 -37.36 -4.40
C ALA A 347 25.92 -38.05 -4.80
N GLY A 348 25.10 -37.33 -5.57
CA GLY A 348 23.97 -37.87 -6.32
C GLY A 348 22.60 -37.67 -5.66
N GLU A 349 21.78 -36.81 -6.25
CA GLU A 349 20.41 -37.13 -6.68
C GLU A 349 19.88 -36.06 -7.65
N ASN A 350 19.14 -36.46 -8.67
CA ASN A 350 18.58 -35.57 -9.70
C ASN A 350 17.08 -35.35 -9.45
N ASN A 351 16.64 -34.09 -9.39
CA ASN A 351 15.25 -33.68 -9.67
C ASN A 351 15.13 -32.14 -9.77
N ASP A 352 15.93 -31.54 -10.65
CA ASP A 352 16.15 -30.09 -10.68
C ASP A 352 15.10 -29.31 -11.51
N CYS A 353 13.84 -29.34 -11.05
CA CYS A 353 12.85 -28.33 -11.47
C CYS A 353 13.22 -27.00 -10.78
N LYS A 354 14.16 -26.29 -11.40
CA LYS A 354 14.87 -25.16 -10.77
C LYS A 354 13.93 -24.14 -10.12
N PRO A 355 14.22 -23.71 -8.88
CA PRO A 355 13.56 -22.57 -8.27
C PRO A 355 13.55 -21.35 -9.19
N LYS A 356 12.35 -20.92 -9.62
CA LYS A 356 12.17 -19.62 -10.27
C LYS A 356 12.66 -18.51 -9.35
N GLU A 357 13.37 -17.52 -9.86
CA GLU A 357 13.65 -16.32 -9.09
C GLU A 357 12.36 -15.54 -8.86
N VAL A 358 12.34 -14.73 -7.79
CA VAL A 358 11.24 -13.77 -7.55
C VAL A 358 11.07 -12.81 -8.75
N LYS A 359 12.16 -12.52 -9.48
CA LYS A 359 12.10 -11.77 -10.75
C LYS A 359 11.19 -12.44 -11.78
N ASP A 360 11.26 -13.75 -11.94
CA ASP A 360 10.50 -14.48 -12.97
C ASP A 360 9.01 -14.46 -12.63
N VAL A 361 8.66 -14.73 -11.37
CA VAL A 361 7.27 -14.68 -10.88
C VAL A 361 6.68 -13.27 -11.02
N VAL A 362 7.40 -12.24 -10.60
CA VAL A 362 6.97 -10.83 -10.77
C VAL A 362 6.86 -10.47 -12.26
N SER A 363 7.75 -11.00 -13.11
CA SER A 363 7.68 -10.81 -14.56
C SER A 363 6.44 -11.45 -15.20
N LEU A 364 5.73 -12.36 -14.52
CA LEU A 364 4.50 -13.00 -15.01
C LEU A 364 3.20 -12.39 -14.44
N LEU A 365 3.28 -11.40 -13.55
CA LEU A 365 2.08 -10.75 -13.00
C LEU A 365 1.25 -10.02 -14.08
N PRO A 366 -0.10 -9.94 -13.93
CA PRO A 366 -0.96 -9.25 -14.89
C PRO A 366 -0.55 -7.78 -15.08
N PRO A 367 -0.74 -7.18 -16.28
CA PRO A 367 -0.26 -5.83 -16.60
C PRO A 367 -0.72 -4.76 -15.60
N MET A 368 -1.96 -4.88 -15.13
CA MET A 368 -2.58 -3.98 -14.16
C MET A 368 -2.15 -4.17 -12.70
N ILE A 369 -1.44 -5.25 -12.35
CA ILE A 369 -1.08 -5.63 -10.97
C ILE A 369 0.39 -5.32 -10.67
N LEU A 370 1.28 -5.58 -11.62
CA LEU A 370 2.71 -5.25 -11.51
C LEU A 370 2.95 -3.81 -11.01
N PRO A 371 2.41 -2.73 -11.63
CA PRO A 371 2.68 -1.35 -11.22
C PRO A 371 1.99 -0.92 -9.91
N ARG A 372 1.22 -1.80 -9.25
CA ARG A 372 0.52 -1.49 -7.99
C ARG A 372 1.33 -1.74 -6.72
N HIS A 373 2.53 -2.31 -6.79
CA HIS A 373 3.39 -2.45 -5.62
C HIS A 373 3.80 -1.06 -5.10
N ASP A 374 3.55 -0.76 -3.82
CA ASP A 374 3.63 0.61 -3.29
C ASP A 374 5.01 1.29 -3.47
N GLU A 375 6.10 0.52 -3.54
CA GLU A 375 7.44 1.05 -3.89
C GLU A 375 7.48 1.80 -5.24
N TYR A 376 6.60 1.48 -6.19
CA TYR A 376 6.48 2.24 -7.44
C TYR A 376 6.06 3.70 -7.22
N GLN A 377 5.42 4.05 -6.11
CA GLN A 377 5.09 5.45 -5.81
C GLN A 377 6.37 6.27 -5.59
N TYR A 378 7.32 5.74 -4.81
CA TYR A 378 8.65 6.32 -4.62
C TYR A 378 9.46 6.37 -5.93
N LEU A 379 9.50 5.28 -6.70
CA LEU A 379 10.25 5.21 -7.96
C LEU A 379 9.67 6.16 -9.03
N ASN A 380 8.34 6.30 -9.11
CA ASN A 380 7.70 7.19 -10.05
C ASN A 380 7.85 8.67 -9.63
N LEU A 381 7.82 8.97 -8.33
CA LEU A 381 8.13 10.32 -7.84
C LEU A 381 9.57 10.74 -8.16
N ILE A 382 10.54 9.82 -8.08
CA ILE A 382 11.92 10.10 -8.53
C ILE A 382 11.98 10.35 -10.04
N ARG A 383 11.33 9.52 -10.87
CA ARG A 383 11.25 9.74 -12.33
C ARG A 383 10.66 11.11 -12.66
N ASP A 384 9.57 11.47 -12.00
CA ASP A 384 8.87 12.74 -12.18
C ASP A 384 9.69 13.95 -11.69
N ILE A 385 10.44 13.83 -10.58
CA ILE A 385 11.40 14.86 -10.15
C ILE A 385 12.53 15.01 -11.17
N LEU A 386 13.14 13.91 -11.63
CA LEU A 386 14.25 13.96 -12.60
C LEU A 386 13.83 14.49 -13.98
N GLN A 387 12.58 14.29 -14.39
CA GLN A 387 12.05 14.72 -15.69
C GLN A 387 11.43 16.13 -15.67
N ASN A 388 10.70 16.47 -14.59
CA ASN A 388 9.81 17.64 -14.54
C ASN A 388 10.09 18.56 -13.34
N GLY A 389 11.14 18.28 -12.54
CA GLY A 389 11.48 19.05 -11.36
C GLY A 389 12.24 20.34 -11.67
N ALA A 390 12.06 21.34 -10.81
CA ALA A 390 12.80 22.60 -10.87
C ALA A 390 14.22 22.42 -10.32
N VAL A 391 15.22 22.79 -11.13
CA VAL A 391 16.62 22.88 -10.72
C VAL A 391 16.80 24.09 -9.80
N LYS A 392 17.43 23.89 -8.63
CA LYS A 392 17.65 24.91 -7.60
C LYS A 392 19.05 24.81 -7.01
N GLY A 393 19.58 25.93 -6.54
CA GLY A 393 20.64 25.92 -5.53
C GLY A 393 20.11 25.45 -4.17
N ASP A 394 21.00 25.08 -3.26
CA ASP A 394 20.67 24.64 -1.90
C ASP A 394 21.66 25.20 -0.87
N ARG A 395 21.35 25.03 0.43
CA ARG A 395 22.21 25.45 1.56
C ARG A 395 23.57 24.74 1.61
N THR A 396 23.74 23.67 0.82
CA THR A 396 24.89 22.75 0.82
C THR A 396 25.78 22.92 -0.43
N ASN A 397 25.49 23.93 -1.27
CA ASN A 397 26.13 24.20 -2.56
C ASN A 397 26.24 22.97 -3.49
N THR A 398 25.32 22.00 -3.34
CA THR A 398 25.29 20.74 -4.12
C THR A 398 24.35 20.82 -5.31
N GLY A 399 23.31 21.64 -5.20
CA GLY A 399 22.22 21.73 -6.16
C GLY A 399 21.22 20.59 -6.02
N THR A 400 19.96 20.90 -6.31
CA THR A 400 18.84 19.96 -6.27
C THR A 400 17.98 20.06 -7.52
N ILE A 401 17.34 18.95 -7.89
CA ILE A 401 16.18 18.89 -8.77
C ILE A 401 14.98 18.57 -7.88
N SER A 402 13.91 19.36 -7.95
CA SER A 402 12.87 19.37 -6.91
C SER A 402 11.43 19.49 -7.43
N LYS A 403 10.47 18.97 -6.66
CA LYS A 403 9.04 19.29 -6.80
C LYS A 403 8.46 19.66 -5.43
N PHE A 404 7.43 20.51 -5.42
CA PHE A 404 6.79 20.99 -4.21
C PHE A 404 5.36 20.44 -4.08
N GLY A 405 5.03 19.83 -2.94
CA GLY A 405 3.71 19.26 -2.67
C GLY A 405 3.50 17.92 -3.36
N CYS A 406 4.01 16.84 -2.77
CA CYS A 406 3.85 15.46 -3.25
C CYS A 406 3.27 14.55 -2.15
N GLN A 407 2.74 13.38 -2.52
CA GLN A 407 2.18 12.42 -1.56
C GLN A 407 2.46 10.98 -1.99
N MET A 408 2.68 10.10 -1.02
CA MET A 408 2.71 8.63 -1.17
C MET A 408 1.87 7.98 -0.06
N ARG A 409 1.37 6.76 -0.29
CA ARG A 409 0.55 5.98 0.65
C ARG A 409 0.98 4.52 0.64
N PHE A 410 1.39 4.00 1.79
CA PHE A 410 1.90 2.64 1.95
C PHE A 410 0.95 1.82 2.84
N ASN A 411 0.60 0.61 2.39
CA ASN A 411 -0.27 -0.30 3.14
C ASN A 411 0.51 -1.08 4.22
N LEU A 412 0.06 -1.04 5.48
CA LEU A 412 0.70 -1.72 6.61
C LEU A 412 0.02 -3.06 6.97
N ARG A 413 -1.05 -3.44 6.28
CA ARG A 413 -1.86 -4.65 6.57
C ARG A 413 -1.15 -5.92 6.09
N GLY A 414 -0.19 -6.40 6.88
CA GLY A 414 0.52 -7.66 6.63
C GLY A 414 1.75 -7.56 5.74
N SER A 415 2.19 -6.34 5.40
CA SER A 415 3.48 -6.01 4.79
C SER A 415 4.04 -4.74 5.43
N PHE A 416 5.36 -4.54 5.34
CA PHE A 416 6.06 -3.40 5.92
C PHE A 416 6.91 -2.69 4.86
N PRO A 417 6.74 -1.38 4.61
CA PRO A 417 7.29 -0.69 3.43
C PRO A 417 8.78 -0.32 3.55
N LEU A 418 9.64 -1.32 3.79
CA LEU A 418 11.09 -1.17 3.67
C LEU A 418 11.50 -1.41 2.21
N LEU A 419 12.03 -0.37 1.56
CA LEU A 419 12.32 -0.39 0.12
C LEU A 419 13.27 -1.53 -0.28
N THR A 420 13.02 -2.11 -1.46
CA THR A 420 13.70 -3.32 -1.95
C THR A 420 14.63 -3.03 -3.13
N THR A 421 14.39 -1.98 -3.92
CA THR A 421 15.25 -1.59 -5.06
C THR A 421 16.64 -1.10 -4.65
N LYS A 422 16.85 -0.85 -3.35
CA LYS A 422 18.13 -0.51 -2.69
C LYS A 422 18.06 -1.00 -1.25
N ARG A 423 19.12 -1.60 -0.70
CA ARG A 423 19.14 -2.03 0.71
C ARG A 423 19.04 -0.82 1.65
N VAL A 424 18.04 -0.80 2.54
CA VAL A 424 17.86 0.23 3.58
C VAL A 424 18.52 -0.22 4.90
N HIS A 425 19.01 0.73 5.70
CA HIS A 425 19.73 0.46 6.96
C HIS A 425 18.77 0.20 8.14
N TRP A 426 18.10 -0.95 8.14
CA TRP A 426 17.03 -1.29 9.09
C TRP A 426 17.39 -1.07 10.57
N ARG A 427 18.57 -1.51 11.03
CA ARG A 427 18.98 -1.33 12.43
C ARG A 427 18.96 0.16 12.84
N GLY A 428 19.45 1.04 11.97
CA GLY A 428 19.39 2.47 12.21
C GLY A 428 17.96 2.98 12.35
N VAL A 429 17.05 2.59 11.45
CA VAL A 429 15.63 2.99 11.49
C VAL A 429 14.98 2.68 12.84
N VAL A 430 15.28 1.50 13.40
CA VAL A 430 14.77 1.08 14.71
C VAL A 430 15.42 1.87 15.85
N GLU A 431 16.76 1.95 15.86
CA GLU A 431 17.51 2.59 16.96
C GLU A 431 17.29 4.12 17.01
N GLU A 432 17.19 4.80 15.86
CA GLU A 432 16.83 6.22 15.79
C GLU A 432 15.40 6.45 16.27
N LEU A 433 14.44 5.62 15.85
CA LEU A 433 13.06 5.76 16.31
C LEU A 433 12.93 5.56 17.83
N LEU A 434 13.62 4.57 18.40
CA LEU A 434 13.64 4.35 19.85
C LEU A 434 14.33 5.51 20.60
N TRP A 435 15.37 6.11 20.01
CA TRP A 435 16.03 7.31 20.53
C TRP A 435 15.10 8.54 20.49
N PHE A 436 14.34 8.75 19.40
CA PHE A 436 13.28 9.77 19.35
C PHE A 436 12.15 9.51 20.36
N ILE A 437 11.70 8.25 20.51
CA ILE A 437 10.69 7.87 21.51
C ILE A 437 11.18 8.23 22.91
N SER A 438 12.43 7.90 23.27
CA SER A 438 12.99 8.18 24.60
C SER A 438 13.19 9.65 24.96
N GLY A 439 12.93 10.59 24.04
CA GLY A 439 13.16 12.02 24.24
C GLY A 439 14.62 12.48 24.11
N SER A 440 15.54 11.55 23.86
CA SER A 440 16.98 11.78 23.82
C SER A 440 17.43 12.68 22.67
N THR A 441 18.43 13.52 22.94
CA THR A 441 19.05 14.47 21.99
C THR A 441 20.56 14.25 21.82
N ASN A 442 21.15 13.33 22.59
CA ASN A 442 22.57 13.00 22.56
C ASN A 442 22.87 12.01 21.42
N ALA A 443 23.62 12.45 20.41
CA ALA A 443 24.01 11.62 19.27
C ALA A 443 24.87 10.40 19.66
N LYS A 444 25.62 10.46 20.78
CA LYS A 444 26.52 9.38 21.22
C LYS A 444 25.77 8.09 21.52
N VAL A 445 24.52 8.19 22.00
CA VAL A 445 23.62 7.05 22.24
C VAL A 445 23.33 6.24 20.96
N LEU A 446 23.46 6.85 19.77
CA LEU A 446 23.39 6.16 18.48
C LEU A 446 24.76 5.67 18.02
N GLN A 447 25.83 6.45 18.24
CA GLN A 447 27.21 6.08 17.89
C GLN A 447 27.69 4.84 18.67
N ASP A 448 27.38 4.75 19.96
CA ASP A 448 27.61 3.59 20.84
C ASP A 448 26.91 2.29 20.34
N LYS A 449 25.93 2.44 19.44
CA LYS A 449 25.17 1.36 18.81
C LYS A 449 25.53 1.10 17.34
N ASP A 450 26.59 1.74 16.84
CA ASP A 450 27.04 1.73 15.43
C ASP A 450 26.07 2.41 14.45
N VAL A 451 25.40 3.51 14.88
CA VAL A 451 24.39 4.25 14.10
C VAL A 451 24.81 5.71 13.86
N HIS A 452 25.76 5.87 12.94
CA HIS A 452 26.47 7.13 12.63
C HIS A 452 25.72 8.10 11.69
N ILE A 453 24.38 8.12 11.72
CA ILE A 453 23.58 8.95 10.77
C ILE A 453 23.54 10.44 11.15
N TRP A 454 23.76 10.78 12.42
CA TRP A 454 23.72 12.16 12.92
C TRP A 454 25.10 12.84 12.98
N ASP A 455 26.19 12.09 12.78
CA ASP A 455 27.59 12.53 12.89
C ASP A 455 27.88 13.85 12.17
N GLY A 456 27.47 13.96 10.91
CA GLY A 456 27.72 15.15 10.08
C GLY A 456 27.11 16.44 10.67
N ASN A 457 26.04 16.31 11.47
CA ASN A 457 25.33 17.39 12.12
C ASN A 457 25.64 17.51 13.63
N SER A 458 26.40 16.58 14.22
CA SER A 458 26.73 16.56 15.65
C SER A 458 28.16 17.00 15.97
N THR A 459 29.06 17.06 14.98
CA THR A 459 30.46 17.47 15.22
C THR A 459 30.58 18.88 15.79
N LYS A 460 31.58 19.12 16.64
CA LYS A 460 31.85 20.44 17.23
C LYS A 460 32.10 21.51 16.16
N LYS A 461 32.74 21.12 15.04
CA LYS A 461 32.93 21.99 13.87
C LYS A 461 31.60 22.42 13.24
N TYR A 462 30.65 21.50 13.07
CA TYR A 462 29.34 21.80 12.52
C TYR A 462 28.54 22.71 13.45
N LEU A 463 28.43 22.34 14.73
CA LEU A 463 27.71 23.12 15.74
C LEU A 463 28.23 24.56 15.84
N ASN A 464 29.56 24.75 15.88
CA ASN A 464 30.16 26.08 15.85
C ASN A 464 29.82 26.85 14.56
N SER A 465 29.77 26.18 13.39
CA SER A 465 29.48 26.84 12.10
C SER A 465 28.04 27.35 11.96
N ILE A 466 27.11 26.85 12.77
CA ILE A 466 25.71 27.31 12.85
C ILE A 466 25.43 28.16 14.10
N GLY A 467 26.48 28.60 14.82
CA GLY A 467 26.38 29.50 15.97
C GLY A 467 26.10 28.82 17.32
N LEU A 468 26.08 27.49 17.38
CA LEU A 468 25.87 26.71 18.61
C LEU A 468 27.21 26.47 19.34
N THR A 469 27.95 27.55 19.62
CA THR A 469 29.34 27.52 20.13
C THR A 469 29.48 26.91 21.53
N GLU A 470 28.43 26.96 22.35
CA GLU A 470 28.47 26.47 23.74
C GLU A 470 28.06 24.98 23.87
N ARG A 471 27.56 24.35 22.80
CA ARG A 471 27.12 22.94 22.83
C ARG A 471 28.29 21.95 22.92
N GLU A 472 28.07 20.84 23.63
CA GLU A 472 28.99 19.70 23.58
C GLU A 472 28.95 19.04 22.19
N GLU A 473 30.05 18.42 21.75
CA GLU A 473 30.01 17.52 20.60
C GLU A 473 29.08 16.35 20.88
N GLY A 474 28.08 16.14 20.02
CA GLY A 474 26.98 15.20 20.25
C GLY A 474 25.65 15.82 20.69
N ASP A 475 25.65 17.06 21.21
CA ASP A 475 24.43 17.76 21.62
C ASP A 475 23.73 18.40 20.42
N LEU A 476 22.65 17.77 19.95
CA LEU A 476 21.87 18.25 18.81
C LEU A 476 20.83 19.32 19.19
N GLY A 477 20.72 19.69 20.47
CA GLY A 477 19.70 20.61 20.96
C GLY A 477 18.29 20.00 21.02
N PRO A 478 17.23 20.82 21.20
CA PRO A 478 15.86 20.38 21.42
C PRO A 478 15.15 19.86 20.14
N ILE A 479 15.74 18.87 19.47
CA ILE A 479 15.25 18.25 18.23
C ILE A 479 14.18 17.18 18.48
N TYR A 480 13.43 16.82 17.43
CA TYR A 480 12.50 15.68 17.31
C TYR A 480 11.98 15.07 18.62
N GLY A 481 12.68 14.10 19.20
CA GLY A 481 12.25 13.37 20.41
C GLY A 481 12.03 14.26 21.62
N PHE A 482 12.89 15.26 21.84
CA PHE A 482 12.68 16.27 22.88
C PHE A 482 11.36 17.00 22.69
N GLN A 483 11.03 17.38 21.45
CA GLN A 483 9.74 18.01 21.16
C GLN A 483 8.57 17.02 21.30
N TRP A 484 8.77 15.73 21.06
CA TRP A 484 7.73 14.70 21.24
C TRP A 484 7.38 14.48 22.72
N ARG A 485 8.37 14.47 23.63
CA ARG A 485 8.20 14.16 25.06
C ARG A 485 8.13 15.39 25.97
N HIS A 486 8.71 16.51 25.55
CA HIS A 486 8.96 17.71 26.35
C HIS A 486 8.62 19.01 25.60
N PHE A 487 7.55 19.02 24.79
CA PHE A 487 7.22 20.18 23.94
C PHE A 487 7.12 21.47 24.76
N GLY A 488 7.90 22.49 24.39
CA GLY A 488 7.95 23.77 25.09
C GLY A 488 8.70 23.78 26.44
N ALA A 489 9.37 22.69 26.82
CA ALA A 489 10.32 22.71 27.94
C ALA A 489 11.56 23.55 27.58
N LYS A 490 12.14 24.25 28.56
CA LYS A 490 13.37 25.03 28.35
C LYS A 490 14.58 24.09 28.26
N TYR A 491 15.13 23.92 27.07
CA TYR A 491 16.37 23.18 26.88
C TYR A 491 17.56 23.82 27.62
N THR A 492 18.47 22.98 28.08
CA THR A 492 19.78 23.34 28.62
C THR A 492 20.85 22.60 27.82
N ASP A 493 21.03 21.33 28.11
CA ASP A 493 21.98 20.40 27.49
C ASP A 493 21.36 18.99 27.29
N MET A 494 22.14 18.05 26.75
CA MET A 494 21.71 16.69 26.44
C MET A 494 21.79 15.68 27.60
N HIS A 495 22.25 16.10 28.79
CA HIS A 495 22.41 15.27 29.99
C HIS A 495 21.36 15.59 31.07
N ALA A 496 20.74 16.76 31.01
CA ALA A 496 19.71 17.21 31.92
C ALA A 496 18.44 16.32 31.90
N ASN A 497 17.81 16.17 33.07
CA ASN A 497 16.57 15.40 33.22
C ASN A 497 15.32 16.27 32.94
N TYR A 498 14.67 16.02 31.80
CA TYR A 498 13.45 16.72 31.38
C TYR A 498 12.14 16.02 31.78
N SER A 499 12.20 14.95 32.59
CA SER A 499 10.99 14.23 33.05
C SER A 499 10.01 15.17 33.75
N GLY A 500 8.74 15.14 33.32
CA GLY A 500 7.69 16.04 33.80
C GLY A 500 7.76 17.49 33.31
N GLN A 501 8.73 17.84 32.45
CA GLN A 501 8.84 19.18 31.84
C GLN A 501 8.21 19.20 30.44
N GLY A 502 7.58 20.33 30.09
CA GLY A 502 6.91 20.52 28.80
C GLY A 502 5.62 19.71 28.67
N PHE A 503 5.25 19.36 27.44
CA PHE A 503 4.09 18.52 27.14
C PHE A 503 4.51 17.26 26.37
N ASP A 504 4.18 16.08 26.91
CA ASP A 504 4.41 14.78 26.27
C ASP A 504 3.30 14.49 25.26
N GLN A 505 3.55 14.89 24.02
CA GLN A 505 2.66 14.65 22.88
C GLN A 505 2.53 13.16 22.55
N LEU A 506 3.58 12.36 22.78
CA LEU A 506 3.56 10.94 22.47
C LEU A 506 2.62 10.19 23.45
N ALA A 507 2.69 10.53 24.74
CA ALA A 507 1.76 10.02 25.74
C ALA A 507 0.31 10.46 25.47
N ASP A 508 0.07 11.73 25.11
CA ASP A 508 -1.26 12.24 24.73
C ASP A 508 -1.83 11.54 23.49
N VAL A 509 -1.01 11.30 22.45
CA VAL A 509 -1.38 10.52 21.26
C VAL A 509 -1.82 9.11 21.65
N ILE A 510 -1.03 8.39 22.45
CA ILE A 510 -1.35 7.02 22.88
C ILE A 510 -2.60 7.01 23.76
N HIS A 511 -2.75 7.98 24.67
CA HIS A 511 -3.92 8.13 25.52
C HIS A 511 -5.19 8.36 24.70
N LYS A 512 -5.19 9.28 23.74
CA LYS A 512 -6.33 9.54 22.86
C LYS A 512 -6.69 8.34 21.99
N ILE A 513 -5.71 7.63 21.42
CA ILE A 513 -5.97 6.42 20.63
C ILE A 513 -6.69 5.35 21.48
N ARG A 514 -6.32 5.20 22.76
CA ARG A 514 -6.96 4.26 23.69
C ARG A 514 -8.33 4.70 24.24
N THR A 515 -8.61 6.00 24.32
CA THR A 515 -9.77 6.53 25.10
C THR A 515 -10.74 7.40 24.30
N SER A 516 -10.33 7.93 23.15
CA SER A 516 -11.11 8.81 22.26
C SER A 516 -10.65 8.65 20.80
N PRO A 517 -10.72 7.43 20.23
CA PRO A 517 -10.17 7.12 18.90
C PRO A 517 -10.76 7.97 17.75
N ASP A 518 -11.99 8.46 17.90
CA ASP A 518 -12.66 9.35 16.93
C ASP A 518 -12.21 10.83 17.02
N ASP A 519 -11.32 11.20 17.95
CA ASP A 519 -10.80 12.56 18.03
C ASP A 519 -9.93 12.88 16.80
N ARG A 520 -10.12 14.07 16.24
CA ARG A 520 -9.43 14.54 15.04
C ARG A 520 -8.11 15.26 15.37
N ARG A 521 -7.74 15.27 16.66
CA ARG A 521 -6.63 16.02 17.27
C ARG A 521 -5.56 15.11 17.88
N ILE A 522 -5.45 13.88 17.36
CA ILE A 522 -4.38 12.94 17.68
C ILE A 522 -3.18 13.31 16.82
N MET A 523 -2.30 14.18 17.33
CA MET A 523 -1.26 14.86 16.56
C MET A 523 0.06 14.91 17.32
N LEU A 524 1.16 14.93 16.57
CA LEU A 524 2.53 14.95 17.08
C LEU A 524 3.37 15.95 16.27
N SER A 525 3.91 16.98 16.90
CA SER A 525 4.71 18.04 16.24
C SER A 525 6.15 18.05 16.76
N ALA A 526 7.12 18.10 15.85
CA ALA A 526 8.49 18.48 16.18
C ALA A 526 8.74 19.99 15.95
N TRP A 527 7.80 20.71 15.33
CA TRP A 527 8.00 22.10 14.93
C TRP A 527 7.63 23.07 16.05
N ASN A 528 8.60 23.42 16.89
CA ASN A 528 8.50 24.56 17.81
C ASN A 528 9.28 25.77 17.25
N PRO A 529 8.60 26.82 16.72
CA PRO A 529 9.25 28.02 16.21
C PRO A 529 10.18 28.75 17.20
N ALA A 530 9.90 28.66 18.51
CA ALA A 530 10.76 29.27 19.53
C ALA A 530 12.14 28.60 19.60
N ASP A 531 12.18 27.26 19.45
CA ASP A 531 13.38 26.46 19.67
C ASP A 531 14.22 26.25 18.40
N LEU A 532 13.73 26.61 17.20
CA LEU A 532 14.42 26.32 15.93
C LEU A 532 15.87 26.83 15.88
N HIS A 533 16.16 27.94 16.56
CA HIS A 533 17.49 28.55 16.64
C HIS A 533 18.45 27.82 17.61
N LEU A 534 17.94 26.88 18.41
CA LEU A 534 18.69 26.06 19.37
C LEU A 534 19.05 24.68 18.79
N MET A 535 18.40 24.26 17.70
CA MET A 535 18.48 22.92 17.12
C MET A 535 19.65 22.82 16.12
N ALA A 536 20.42 21.74 16.19
CA ALA A 536 21.49 21.48 15.22
C ALA A 536 20.96 21.30 13.78
N LEU A 537 19.74 20.78 13.62
CA LEU A 537 19.04 20.75 12.34
C LEU A 537 17.52 20.92 12.56
N PRO A 538 16.87 21.96 11.99
CA PRO A 538 15.42 22.12 12.07
C PRO A 538 14.66 20.90 11.54
N PRO A 539 13.62 20.38 12.23
CA PRO A 539 12.99 19.10 11.92
C PRO A 539 12.52 18.96 10.47
N CYS A 540 12.90 17.85 9.81
CA CYS A 540 12.49 17.54 8.45
C CYS A 540 11.07 16.94 8.43
N HIS A 541 10.88 15.81 9.10
CA HIS A 541 9.57 15.22 9.39
C HIS A 541 9.00 15.91 10.64
N MET A 542 8.20 16.95 10.39
CA MET A 542 7.94 18.00 11.39
C MET A 542 6.57 17.90 12.06
N PHE A 543 5.64 17.15 11.48
CA PHE A 543 4.28 16.96 11.99
C PHE A 543 3.74 15.59 11.57
N ALA A 544 2.98 14.93 12.44
CA ALA A 544 2.19 13.75 12.10
C ALA A 544 0.80 13.81 12.76
N GLN A 545 -0.19 13.21 12.09
CA GLN A 545 -1.56 13.04 12.57
C GLN A 545 -1.93 11.57 12.46
N PHE A 546 -2.54 11.03 13.52
CA PHE A 546 -3.05 9.67 13.57
C PHE A 546 -4.57 9.64 13.36
N TYR A 547 -5.08 8.51 12.86
CA TYR A 547 -6.49 8.30 12.58
C TYR A 547 -6.87 6.85 12.86
N VAL A 548 -7.88 6.64 13.71
CA VAL A 548 -8.42 5.31 14.03
C VAL A 548 -9.74 5.13 13.30
N ALA A 549 -9.92 4.01 12.59
CA ALA A 549 -11.22 3.62 12.03
C ALA A 549 -11.29 2.11 11.77
N ASN A 550 -12.45 1.49 12.03
CA ASN A 550 -12.67 0.05 11.79
C ASN A 550 -11.70 -0.89 12.56
N GLY A 551 -11.14 -0.44 13.69
CA GLY A 551 -10.09 -1.17 14.42
C GLY A 551 -8.68 -1.03 13.81
N GLU A 552 -8.50 -0.17 12.80
CA GLU A 552 -7.19 0.11 12.18
C GLU A 552 -6.65 1.48 12.61
N LEU A 553 -5.34 1.56 12.87
CA LEU A 553 -4.61 2.81 13.10
C LEU A 553 -3.83 3.20 11.84
N SER A 554 -4.08 4.40 11.33
CA SER A 554 -3.31 5.01 10.22
C SER A 554 -2.57 6.26 10.67
N CYS A 555 -1.48 6.61 9.99
CA CYS A 555 -0.67 7.80 10.26
C CYS A 555 -0.43 8.60 8.97
N GLN A 556 -0.66 9.91 9.01
CA GLN A 556 -0.23 10.85 7.99
C GLN A 556 0.90 11.73 8.54
N MET A 557 2.08 11.69 7.91
CA MET A 557 3.24 12.50 8.29
C MET A 557 3.54 13.56 7.23
N TYR A 558 3.79 14.79 7.66
CA TYR A 558 4.24 15.91 6.82
C TYR A 558 5.74 16.18 7.01
N GLN A 559 6.47 16.04 5.91
CA GLN A 559 7.90 16.31 5.84
C GLN A 559 8.15 17.57 5.00
N ARG A 560 8.71 18.62 5.58
CA ARG A 560 8.94 19.90 4.85
C ARG A 560 10.03 19.81 3.77
N SER A 561 10.96 18.87 3.91
CA SER A 561 12.21 18.79 3.17
C SER A 561 12.66 17.33 3.07
N CYS A 562 12.74 16.80 1.86
CA CYS A 562 12.73 15.36 1.59
C CYS A 562 13.79 14.97 0.56
N ASP A 563 14.96 14.57 1.05
CA ASP A 563 16.00 13.91 0.26
C ASP A 563 15.47 12.55 -0.22
N MET A 564 15.18 12.42 -1.51
CA MET A 564 14.67 11.20 -2.14
C MET A 564 15.75 10.09 -2.26
N GLY A 565 17.03 10.46 -2.22
CA GLY A 565 18.17 9.55 -2.31
C GLY A 565 18.46 8.82 -1.01
N LEU A 566 18.47 9.53 0.12
CA LEU A 566 18.82 9.00 1.44
C LEU A 566 17.68 9.04 2.45
N GLY A 567 17.07 10.20 2.68
CA GLY A 567 16.15 10.44 3.79
C GLY A 567 14.81 9.72 3.64
N VAL A 568 14.11 9.92 2.52
CA VAL A 568 12.74 9.41 2.31
C VAL A 568 12.61 7.89 2.50
N PRO A 569 13.50 7.02 1.96
CA PRO A 569 13.48 5.58 2.26
C PRO A 569 13.55 5.23 3.76
N TYR A 570 14.23 6.06 4.55
CA TYR A 570 14.38 5.92 6.00
C TYR A 570 13.13 6.44 6.72
N ASN A 571 12.62 7.60 6.32
CA ASN A 571 11.45 8.23 6.93
C ASN A 571 10.16 7.42 6.70
N ILE A 572 10.01 6.78 5.53
CA ILE A 572 8.91 5.84 5.24
C ILE A 572 8.91 4.69 6.26
N ALA A 573 10.06 4.04 6.45
CA ALA A 573 10.19 2.92 7.37
C ALA A 573 10.02 3.35 8.83
N SER A 574 10.59 4.49 9.24
CA SER A 574 10.52 5.01 10.61
C SER A 574 9.07 5.30 11.05
N TYR A 575 8.29 6.07 10.28
CA TYR A 575 6.90 6.35 10.65
C TYR A 575 5.96 5.16 10.45
N SER A 576 6.27 4.25 9.52
CA SER A 576 5.55 2.96 9.43
C SER A 576 5.77 2.12 10.69
N LEU A 577 7.01 2.07 11.21
CA LEU A 577 7.34 1.35 12.45
C LEU A 577 6.65 1.99 13.66
N LEU A 578 6.69 3.32 13.78
CA LEU A 578 5.98 4.06 14.83
C LEU A 578 4.48 3.75 14.81
N THR A 579 3.87 3.72 13.62
CA THR A 579 2.45 3.36 13.45
C THR A 579 2.18 1.92 13.89
N CYS A 580 3.05 0.96 13.54
CA CYS A 580 2.92 -0.42 13.97
C CYS A 580 3.11 -0.61 15.49
N ILE A 581 4.03 0.12 16.12
CA ILE A 581 4.23 0.09 17.58
C ILE A 581 3.00 0.66 18.30
N ILE A 582 2.53 1.84 17.90
CA ILE A 582 1.35 2.47 18.52
C ILE A 582 0.08 1.62 18.29
N ALA A 583 -0.07 0.98 17.12
CA ALA A 583 -1.15 0.03 16.87
C ALA A 583 -1.08 -1.17 17.83
N HIS A 584 0.11 -1.80 17.95
CA HIS A 584 0.34 -2.94 18.83
C HIS A 584 0.04 -2.64 20.30
N ILE A 585 0.51 -1.51 20.84
CA ILE A 585 0.26 -1.17 22.27
C ILE A 585 -1.19 -0.71 22.53
N CYS A 586 -1.98 -0.43 21.50
CA CYS A 586 -3.37 0.03 21.60
C CYS A 586 -4.39 -1.03 21.15
N ASP A 587 -3.97 -2.27 20.89
CA ASP A 587 -4.82 -3.37 20.40
C ASP A 587 -5.55 -3.03 19.07
N LEU A 588 -4.87 -2.29 18.19
CA LEU A 588 -5.32 -1.94 16.84
C LEU A 588 -4.49 -2.64 15.75
N VAL A 589 -5.06 -2.76 14.57
CA VAL A 589 -4.36 -3.26 13.36
C VAL A 589 -3.65 -2.11 12.64
N PRO A 590 -2.41 -2.25 12.15
CA PRO A 590 -1.78 -1.25 11.29
C PRO A 590 -2.55 -1.05 9.98
N GLY A 591 -2.96 0.20 9.71
CA GLY A 591 -3.74 0.60 8.53
C GLY A 591 -2.87 1.10 7.38
N ASP A 592 -2.86 2.41 7.15
CA ASP A 592 -2.05 3.08 6.13
C ASP A 592 -1.00 4.01 6.76
N PHE A 593 0.18 4.09 6.15
CA PHE A 593 1.10 5.22 6.33
C PHE A 593 1.01 6.16 5.11
N ILE A 594 0.70 7.43 5.34
CA ILE A 594 0.62 8.48 4.31
C ILE A 594 1.80 9.44 4.50
N HIS A 595 2.66 9.54 3.50
CA HIS A 595 3.79 10.47 3.48
C HIS A 595 3.41 11.69 2.64
N VAL A 596 3.33 12.86 3.26
CA VAL A 596 3.13 14.15 2.57
C VAL A 596 4.47 14.87 2.53
N LEU A 597 4.89 15.28 1.35
CA LEU A 597 6.21 15.83 1.07
C LEU A 597 6.08 17.29 0.63
N GLY A 598 6.76 18.18 1.33
CA GLY A 598 6.89 19.61 1.03
C GLY A 598 7.82 19.81 -0.16
N ASP A 599 9.06 20.23 0.08
CA ASP A 599 10.12 20.20 -0.92
C ASP A 599 10.67 18.76 -1.03
N ALA A 600 10.33 18.07 -2.12
CA ALA A 600 10.83 16.73 -2.43
C ALA A 600 11.90 16.82 -3.53
N HIS A 601 13.12 16.38 -3.24
CA HIS A 601 14.27 16.65 -4.10
C HIS A 601 15.25 15.49 -4.25
N VAL A 602 15.94 15.51 -5.38
CA VAL A 602 17.14 14.73 -5.67
C VAL A 602 18.32 15.71 -5.69
N TYR A 603 19.35 15.44 -4.88
CA TYR A 603 20.63 16.16 -4.98
C TYR A 603 21.32 15.87 -6.31
N SER A 604 22.03 16.84 -6.91
CA SER A 604 22.74 16.64 -8.18
C SER A 604 23.69 15.43 -8.15
N THR A 605 24.31 15.18 -7.00
CA THR A 605 25.24 14.06 -6.74
C THR A 605 24.55 12.70 -6.54
N HIS A 606 23.22 12.66 -6.51
CA HIS A 606 22.42 11.43 -6.35
C HIS A 606 21.73 11.01 -7.65
N VAL A 607 21.78 11.82 -8.73
CA VAL A 607 21.08 11.54 -9.99
C VAL A 607 21.48 10.19 -10.58
N GLU A 608 22.77 9.96 -10.87
CA GLU A 608 23.27 8.67 -11.39
C GLU A 608 22.97 7.47 -10.44
N PRO A 609 23.25 7.56 -9.11
CA PRO A 609 22.81 6.54 -8.15
C PRO A 609 21.31 6.22 -8.19
N LEU A 610 20.45 7.22 -8.39
CA LEU A 610 19.00 7.00 -8.51
C LEU A 610 18.59 6.47 -9.88
N GLU A 611 19.23 6.88 -10.97
CA GLU A 611 19.06 6.23 -12.29
C GLU A 611 19.50 4.75 -12.27
N GLN A 612 20.50 4.40 -11.45
CA GLN A 612 20.82 3.00 -11.17
C GLN A 612 19.68 2.31 -10.39
N GLN A 613 19.15 2.95 -9.34
CA GLN A 613 18.03 2.41 -8.56
C GLN A 613 16.76 2.21 -9.40
N LEU A 614 16.45 3.13 -10.32
CA LEU A 614 15.27 3.10 -11.20
C LEU A 614 15.27 1.96 -12.22
N LYS A 615 16.41 1.29 -12.44
CA LYS A 615 16.56 0.10 -13.28
C LYS A 615 16.23 -1.20 -12.55
N ASN A 616 16.11 -1.17 -11.21
CA ASN A 616 15.74 -2.33 -10.41
C ASN A 616 14.21 -2.50 -10.34
N THR A 617 13.73 -3.71 -10.65
CA THR A 617 12.36 -4.12 -10.32
C THR A 617 12.21 -4.28 -8.81
N PRO A 618 11.14 -3.76 -8.18
CA PRO A 618 10.82 -4.07 -6.79
C PRO A 618 10.71 -5.59 -6.54
N LYS A 619 11.13 -6.01 -5.36
CA LYS A 619 10.78 -7.29 -4.75
C LYS A 619 9.61 -7.06 -3.79
N PRO A 620 8.86 -8.11 -3.39
CA PRO A 620 7.83 -7.97 -2.36
C PRO A 620 8.40 -7.37 -1.07
N PHE A 621 7.63 -6.47 -0.44
CA PHE A 621 7.96 -5.95 0.87
C PHE A 621 8.03 -7.07 1.96
N PRO A 622 8.90 -6.90 2.97
CA PRO A 622 8.96 -7.80 4.12
C PRO A 622 7.70 -7.74 4.98
N VAL A 623 7.57 -8.68 5.92
CA VAL A 623 6.58 -8.61 7.01
C VAL A 623 7.29 -8.20 8.30
N LEU A 624 6.80 -7.17 8.98
CA LEU A 624 7.26 -6.81 10.32
C LEU A 624 6.69 -7.78 11.35
N ASN A 625 7.57 -8.40 12.13
CA ASN A 625 7.24 -9.22 13.28
C ASN A 625 7.67 -8.47 14.55
N ILE A 626 6.71 -8.12 15.41
CA ILE A 626 6.96 -7.56 16.74
C ILE A 626 6.98 -8.74 17.72
N LYS A 627 8.17 -9.20 18.10
CA LYS A 627 8.43 -10.40 18.91
C LYS A 627 8.18 -10.16 20.41
N SER A 628 7.16 -9.36 20.74
CA SER A 628 6.96 -8.80 22.07
C SER A 628 5.49 -8.72 22.45
N THR A 629 5.22 -8.67 23.74
CA THR A 629 3.89 -8.41 24.33
C THR A 629 3.86 -7.10 25.13
N LYS A 630 4.93 -6.30 24.99
CA LYS A 630 5.11 -4.98 25.64
C LYS A 630 3.97 -4.03 25.27
N ARG A 631 3.35 -3.41 26.29
CA ARG A 631 2.25 -2.44 26.12
C ARG A 631 2.63 -1.00 26.48
N ASP A 632 3.91 -0.80 26.79
CA ASP A 632 4.53 0.51 27.04
C ASP A 632 5.52 0.81 25.91
N ILE A 633 5.43 2.00 25.34
CA ILE A 633 6.24 2.42 24.19
C ILE A 633 7.72 2.61 24.58
N ASP A 634 7.98 3.00 25.84
CA ASP A 634 9.32 3.26 26.35
C ASP A 634 10.09 1.98 26.71
N SER A 635 9.42 0.82 26.66
CA SER A 635 10.00 -0.49 27.01
C SER A 635 10.62 -1.26 25.83
N PHE A 636 10.46 -0.77 24.59
CA PHE A 636 10.94 -1.46 23.38
C PHE A 636 12.45 -1.34 23.15
N THR A 637 13.05 -2.40 22.61
CA THR A 637 14.46 -2.49 22.21
C THR A 637 14.55 -2.94 20.75
N ALA A 638 15.72 -2.79 20.12
CA ALA A 638 15.88 -3.19 18.71
C ALA A 638 15.62 -4.68 18.48
N ASP A 639 15.89 -5.53 19.47
CA ASP A 639 15.65 -6.98 19.41
C ASP A 639 14.17 -7.37 19.42
N ASP A 640 13.24 -6.49 19.81
CA ASP A 640 11.79 -6.76 19.69
C ASP A 640 11.32 -6.82 18.23
N PHE A 641 12.10 -6.31 17.26
CA PHE A 641 11.66 -6.10 15.88
C PHE A 641 12.41 -6.99 14.87
N GLU A 642 11.67 -7.76 14.08
CA GLU A 642 12.21 -8.65 13.04
C GLU A 642 11.52 -8.40 11.70
N LEU A 643 12.28 -8.49 10.59
CA LEU A 643 11.75 -8.38 9.23
C LEU A 643 11.80 -9.73 8.52
N LEU A 644 10.66 -10.41 8.49
CA LEU A 644 10.50 -11.70 7.84
C LEU A 644 10.51 -11.51 6.32
N GLY A 645 11.46 -12.19 5.65
CA GLY A 645 11.53 -12.25 4.20
C GLY A 645 12.11 -11.02 3.50
N TYR A 646 12.80 -10.09 4.19
CA TYR A 646 13.38 -8.92 3.52
C TYR A 646 14.44 -9.32 2.49
N GLN A 647 14.09 -9.18 1.21
CA GLN A 647 15.02 -9.26 0.10
C GLN A 647 15.10 -7.90 -0.59
N SER A 648 16.32 -7.41 -0.81
CA SER A 648 16.58 -6.19 -1.57
C SER A 648 17.54 -6.44 -2.75
N CYS A 649 17.80 -5.42 -3.54
CA CYS A 649 19.04 -5.25 -4.29
C CYS A 649 20.17 -4.80 -3.34
N GLY A 650 21.38 -4.61 -3.87
CA GLY A 650 22.54 -4.16 -3.09
C GLY A 650 22.38 -2.77 -2.45
N ARG A 651 23.38 -2.37 -1.66
CA ARG A 651 23.55 -0.97 -1.26
C ARG A 651 23.97 -0.16 -2.48
N ILE A 652 23.27 0.93 -2.77
CA ILE A 652 23.71 1.96 -3.70
C ILE A 652 24.32 3.10 -2.87
N PRO A 653 25.63 3.39 -2.98
CA PRO A 653 26.25 4.48 -2.22
C PRO A 653 25.75 5.85 -2.68
N MET A 654 25.33 6.67 -1.71
CA MET A 654 25.05 8.10 -1.87
C MET A 654 25.68 8.81 -0.67
N LYS A 655 26.30 9.97 -0.91
CA LYS A 655 26.90 10.81 0.15
C LYS A 655 25.85 11.79 0.67
N MET A 656 25.76 11.95 1.98
CA MET A 656 24.93 12.99 2.60
C MET A 656 25.49 14.37 2.27
N ALA A 657 24.62 15.33 1.96
CA ALA A 657 24.98 16.74 1.83
C ALA A 657 24.88 17.40 3.22
N VAL A 658 26.01 17.89 3.74
CA VAL A 658 26.14 18.46 5.09
C VAL A 658 25.90 19.97 5.05
#